data_AF-A0A7S3QH74-F1
#
_entry.id   AF-A0A7S3QH74-F1
#
_cell.length_a   1.000
_cell.length_b   1.000
_cell.length_c   1.000
_cell.angle_alpha   90.00
_cell.angle_beta   90.00
_cell.angle_gamma   90.00
#
_symmetry.space_group_name_H-M   'P 1'
#
loop_
_entity.id
_entity.type
_entity.pdbx_description
1 polymer ?
#
loop_
_entity_poly.entity_id
_entity_poly.type
_entity_poly.pdbx_seq_one_letter_code
_entity_poly.pdbx_strand_id
1 'polypeptide(L)'
;MGNKVKPGEDVKDPGREDGRETESVVALSAAASVASVDSADVLMEMEQGKSENLDNDEGSPPIKILILQRMKAMHDLEEEIKAMLHTKVPAKNMGAATGTIEDNGEIAIENPEQGTSLESPLIAANITTNTNDSTENNDGTQNKEQGDPGNKEDDAREKIPPDAFSMLFVAKTYPEYVAPFAVFGLQILILVLISIDLRETYDREVITFMNIPVGVPLSVTVSQVIACIVSVTFSADDLATAVLHVGKRIDPGNDSSVNERARRIKWEVSNLMRMVEGILVIGVSFILIIQSSTAINLWLNFAGVTFVGQLDNILFDLSEMNFLRNKELAKRVSDCRTVHDNCWQTFKRIVRIILSVVITVAMFGVLSIILYKQIDLQFACKSITITVEETTFLNARQLSGTYTILEKRRFNGRAVYVQKQGIGGGLLAYCDAEKINRWTVVSSIDDRTNFYDPCDNINVQSERTRTYDVTEIRTLTLWTGAASNAEIKCNDCNPTQSNDCSWHHGDCNAITKSCECYEDYFGQRCQFQGPCTEMVMQNAFHGFGGGKSFDLASFDRRPVMVNDRPVYFQKLSDGNLAVIVFDGGRWSVILHNEFSDWKDEPSHDGAYTEDEETSFFEYLENDFNSFHSTYIAYYISEYSSLGSPMGVSFRAWLTSDGDSSIGRLGDEEFDLLCADCRTSKHISGLGLVLCNGKDGEIDWPDHGMCMSTQSILHGKVNRCNCTIGFDGPTCNIRPVEGTVSVHLDHHTTGVCSVCGERNLFAIHNLNGDSLTCLSLVPLQFVDFDGTLVERKVSLNLNRTHFSVFVSNNADASDECEVKDGT
;
A
#
# COMPACT_ATOMS: atom_id res chain seq x y z
N MET A 1 -61.91 -13.07 -26.73
CA MET A 1 -61.97 -11.59 -26.63
C MET A 1 -62.06 -11.24 -25.15
N GLY A 2 -61.04 -10.54 -24.64
CA GLY A 2 -60.61 -10.52 -23.24
C GLY A 2 -61.35 -9.55 -22.31
N ASN A 3 -61.16 -9.81 -21.02
CA ASN A 3 -61.92 -9.39 -19.86
C ASN A 3 -61.59 -8.01 -19.26
N LYS A 4 -62.55 -7.53 -18.48
CA LYS A 4 -62.59 -6.29 -17.70
C LYS A 4 -61.86 -6.35 -16.35
N VAL A 5 -61.16 -5.26 -16.11
CA VAL A 5 -60.85 -4.48 -14.88
C VAL A 5 -61.71 -4.73 -13.63
N LYS A 6 -61.08 -4.83 -12.45
CA LYS A 6 -61.22 -3.88 -11.31
C LYS A 6 -60.18 -4.12 -10.17
N PRO A 7 -59.91 -3.10 -9.32
CA PRO A 7 -58.66 -2.93 -8.56
C PRO A 7 -58.81 -3.23 -7.05
N GLY A 8 -57.70 -3.23 -6.30
CA GLY A 8 -57.66 -3.37 -4.84
C GLY A 8 -56.39 -2.78 -4.21
N GLU A 9 -56.61 -2.13 -3.07
CA GLU A 9 -55.72 -1.33 -2.21
C GLU A 9 -54.71 -2.13 -1.35
N ASP A 10 -53.61 -1.43 -1.05
CA ASP A 10 -52.86 -1.22 0.21
C ASP A 10 -52.62 -2.27 1.32
N VAL A 11 -51.48 -2.00 1.97
CA VAL A 11 -51.01 -2.31 3.34
C VAL A 11 -50.12 -3.55 3.48
N LYS A 12 -48.85 -3.30 3.82
CA LYS A 12 -47.88 -4.27 4.34
C LYS A 12 -47.25 -3.72 5.61
N ASP A 13 -47.36 -4.46 6.71
CA ASP A 13 -46.34 -4.60 7.74
C ASP A 13 -46.62 -5.88 8.58
N PRO A 14 -45.73 -6.35 9.48
CA PRO A 14 -44.66 -7.30 9.19
C PRO A 14 -44.86 -8.67 9.89
N GLY A 15 -44.16 -9.70 9.41
CA GLY A 15 -44.34 -11.09 9.86
C GLY A 15 -43.04 -11.89 9.95
N ARG A 16 -42.84 -12.47 11.13
CA ARG A 16 -41.70 -13.20 11.70
C ARG A 16 -41.73 -14.72 11.39
N GLU A 17 -40.53 -15.31 11.46
CA GLU A 17 -40.13 -16.72 11.75
C GLU A 17 -40.23 -17.88 10.72
N ASP A 18 -39.07 -18.56 10.65
CA ASP A 18 -38.78 -19.99 10.50
C ASP A 18 -39.04 -20.79 9.20
N GLY A 19 -37.95 -21.40 8.70
CA GLY A 19 -37.93 -22.86 8.53
C GLY A 19 -37.41 -23.45 7.21
N ARG A 20 -36.28 -24.16 7.36
CA ARG A 20 -35.88 -25.44 6.72
C ARG A 20 -35.04 -25.51 5.42
N GLU A 21 -33.89 -26.17 5.64
CA GLU A 21 -33.29 -27.32 4.91
C GLU A 21 -32.86 -27.16 3.44
N THR A 22 -31.55 -27.28 3.19
CA THR A 22 -30.97 -28.41 2.44
C THR A 22 -29.46 -28.60 2.71
N GLU A 23 -29.14 -29.88 2.95
CA GLU A 23 -27.89 -30.67 2.92
C GLU A 23 -26.75 -30.15 1.99
N SER A 24 -25.50 -30.05 2.44
CA SER A 24 -24.43 -31.07 2.65
C SER A 24 -23.42 -31.14 1.50
N VAL A 25 -22.20 -30.65 1.74
CA VAL A 25 -20.96 -31.15 1.10
C VAL A 25 -19.87 -31.17 2.18
N VAL A 26 -19.26 -32.34 2.37
CA VAL A 26 -18.24 -32.66 3.38
C VAL A 26 -16.90 -32.93 2.69
N ALA A 27 -15.82 -32.48 3.35
CA ALA A 27 -14.40 -32.86 3.24
C ALA A 27 -13.65 -32.51 1.92
N LEU A 28 -12.38 -32.11 1.91
CA LEU A 28 -11.26 -32.42 2.79
C LEU A 28 -10.43 -31.17 3.14
N SER A 29 -10.01 -31.08 4.41
CA SER A 29 -8.88 -30.25 4.85
C SER A 29 -8.17 -31.04 5.95
N ALA A 30 -6.98 -31.55 5.65
CA ALA A 30 -6.06 -32.08 6.64
C ALA A 30 -4.61 -32.08 6.11
N ALA A 31 -3.74 -31.59 6.98
CA ALA A 31 -2.29 -31.82 7.08
C ALA A 31 -1.35 -31.08 6.12
N ALA A 32 -0.66 -30.07 6.68
CA ALA A 32 0.80 -30.01 6.65
C ALA A 32 1.30 -29.16 7.84
N SER A 33 1.65 -29.83 8.94
CA SER A 33 2.51 -29.29 9.99
C SER A 33 3.80 -30.11 9.99
N VAL A 34 4.93 -29.49 9.68
CA VAL A 34 6.25 -30.10 9.89
C VAL A 34 7.10 -29.10 10.66
N ALA A 35 7.51 -29.54 11.85
CA ALA A 35 8.48 -28.88 12.70
C ALA A 35 9.88 -28.97 12.06
N SER A 36 10.59 -27.85 12.02
CA SER A 36 11.99 -27.77 11.64
C SER A 36 12.87 -28.31 12.79
N VAL A 37 13.72 -29.28 12.48
CA VAL A 37 14.84 -29.69 13.33
C VAL A 37 16.09 -29.00 12.81
N ASP A 38 16.87 -28.44 13.74
CA ASP A 38 18.14 -27.75 13.50
C ASP A 38 19.17 -28.62 12.77
N SER A 39 19.83 -28.02 11.78
CA SER A 39 21.13 -28.45 11.25
C SER A 39 21.77 -27.24 10.56
N ALA A 40 22.44 -26.41 11.35
CA ALA A 40 23.35 -25.39 10.84
C ALA A 40 24.71 -25.63 11.50
N ASP A 41 25.59 -26.34 10.77
CA ASP A 41 27.03 -26.30 11.02
C ASP A 41 27.75 -26.60 9.70
N VAL A 42 28.91 -25.95 9.52
CA VAL A 42 29.83 -26.00 8.37
C VAL A 42 29.49 -25.05 7.22
N LEU A 43 29.87 -23.77 7.37
CA LEU A 43 30.74 -23.03 6.44
C LEU A 43 30.87 -21.56 6.88
N MET A 44 31.83 -21.25 7.76
CA MET A 44 32.41 -19.90 7.88
C MET A 44 33.77 -19.99 8.57
N GLU A 45 34.81 -20.24 7.78
CA GLU A 45 36.16 -19.78 8.09
C GLU A 45 36.73 -19.15 6.82
N MET A 46 36.61 -17.82 6.73
CA MET A 46 37.57 -16.93 6.06
C MET A 46 37.01 -15.51 6.18
N GLU A 47 37.47 -14.77 7.17
CA GLU A 47 37.88 -13.35 7.08
C GLU A 47 38.11 -12.77 8.48
N GLN A 48 39.32 -12.96 9.00
CA GLN A 48 39.92 -12.01 9.94
C GLN A 48 41.09 -11.33 9.23
N GLY A 49 40.81 -10.14 8.71
CA GLY A 49 41.78 -9.25 8.09
C GLY A 49 41.74 -7.86 8.74
N LYS A 50 42.37 -7.78 9.91
CA LYS A 50 43.04 -6.61 10.52
C LYS A 50 42.79 -5.23 9.86
N SER A 51 42.02 -4.39 10.54
CA SER A 51 41.90 -2.94 10.30
C SER A 51 43.18 -2.23 10.74
N GLU A 52 43.98 -1.74 9.78
CA GLU A 52 44.98 -0.70 10.00
C GLU A 52 44.47 0.63 9.42
N ASN A 53 44.57 1.68 10.25
CA ASN A 53 44.23 3.07 9.97
C ASN A 53 44.89 3.58 8.68
N LEU A 54 44.11 4.22 7.82
CA LEU A 54 44.62 5.13 6.80
C LEU A 54 43.68 6.33 6.68
N ASP A 55 44.19 7.45 7.19
CA ASP A 55 43.68 8.80 6.99
C ASP A 55 43.65 9.19 5.50
N ASN A 56 42.62 9.97 5.15
CA ASN A 56 42.57 11.03 4.15
C ASN A 56 43.45 10.87 2.88
N ASP A 57 42.81 10.55 1.75
CA ASP A 57 43.13 11.28 0.51
C ASP A 57 41.95 11.29 -0.48
N GLU A 58 41.87 12.39 -1.22
CA GLU A 58 40.80 12.80 -2.11
C GLU A 58 40.58 11.86 -3.31
N GLY A 59 39.32 11.76 -3.77
CA GLY A 59 38.99 11.31 -5.12
C GLY A 59 38.36 9.91 -5.22
N SER A 60 37.05 9.83 -5.00
CA SER A 60 36.27 8.63 -5.35
C SER A 60 36.33 8.40 -6.88
N PRO A 61 36.74 7.21 -7.36
CA PRO A 61 36.73 6.93 -8.80
C PRO A 61 35.29 6.78 -9.30
N PRO A 62 34.97 7.22 -10.53
CA PRO A 62 33.63 7.07 -11.08
C PRO A 62 33.26 5.59 -11.19
N ILE A 63 32.02 5.26 -10.79
CA ILE A 63 31.38 3.92 -10.77
C ILE A 63 31.62 3.08 -12.05
N LYS A 64 31.93 3.72 -13.18
CA LYS A 64 32.40 3.04 -14.40
C LYS A 64 33.60 2.11 -14.15
N ILE A 65 34.53 2.47 -13.25
CA ILE A 65 35.71 1.66 -12.94
C ILE A 65 35.31 0.41 -12.14
N LEU A 66 34.36 0.51 -11.21
CA LEU A 66 33.88 -0.63 -10.43
C LEU A 66 33.10 -1.63 -11.30
N ILE A 67 32.31 -1.12 -12.25
CA ILE A 67 31.60 -1.95 -13.24
C ILE A 67 32.59 -2.61 -14.20
N LEU A 68 33.59 -1.86 -14.70
CA LEU A 68 34.66 -2.42 -15.54
C LEU A 68 35.51 -3.45 -14.80
N GLN A 69 35.79 -3.26 -13.51
CA GLN A 69 36.50 -4.23 -12.68
C GLN A 69 35.67 -5.50 -12.46
N ARG A 70 34.36 -5.40 -12.24
CA ARG A 70 33.47 -6.56 -12.13
C ARG A 70 33.29 -7.29 -13.47
N MET A 71 33.18 -6.57 -14.58
CA MET A 71 33.13 -7.17 -15.92
C MET A 71 34.45 -7.85 -16.29
N LYS A 72 35.60 -7.27 -15.89
CA LYS A 72 36.91 -7.88 -16.05
C LYS A 72 37.05 -9.15 -15.20
N ALA A 73 36.58 -9.14 -13.94
CA ALA A 73 36.60 -10.33 -13.09
C ALA A 73 35.74 -11.48 -13.66
N MET A 74 34.58 -11.18 -14.27
CA MET A 74 33.77 -12.20 -14.95
C MET A 74 34.43 -12.71 -16.23
N HIS A 75 35.07 -11.85 -17.01
CA HIS A 75 35.83 -12.26 -18.20
C HIS A 75 37.04 -13.12 -17.83
N ASP A 76 37.75 -12.77 -16.76
CA ASP A 76 38.90 -13.54 -16.26
C ASP A 76 38.44 -14.92 -15.74
N LEU A 77 37.28 -15.00 -15.07
CA LEU A 77 36.65 -16.26 -14.67
C LEU A 77 36.22 -17.12 -15.88
N GLU A 78 35.71 -16.50 -16.95
CA GLU A 78 35.36 -17.20 -18.20
C GLU A 78 36.60 -17.80 -18.87
N GLU A 79 37.72 -17.07 -18.89
CA GLU A 79 39.00 -17.55 -19.43
C GLU A 79 39.62 -18.65 -18.55
N GLU A 80 39.45 -18.58 -17.22
CA GLU A 80 39.88 -19.64 -16.31
C GLU A 80 39.08 -20.94 -16.50
N ILE A 81 37.76 -20.84 -16.69
CA ILE A 81 36.89 -21.96 -17.02
C ILE A 81 37.25 -22.57 -18.39
N LYS A 82 37.55 -21.74 -19.40
CA LYS A 82 38.07 -22.22 -20.70
C LYS A 82 39.42 -22.92 -20.56
N ALA A 83 40.30 -22.43 -19.70
CA ALA A 83 41.60 -23.06 -19.42
C ALA A 83 41.46 -24.41 -18.71
N MET A 84 40.51 -24.55 -17.78
CA MET A 84 40.19 -25.83 -17.14
C MET A 84 39.55 -26.82 -18.11
N LEU A 85 38.75 -26.36 -19.08
CA LEU A 85 38.15 -27.22 -20.11
C LEU A 85 39.15 -27.74 -21.15
N HIS A 86 40.34 -27.13 -21.26
CA HIS A 86 41.38 -27.53 -22.23
C HIS A 86 42.52 -28.39 -21.64
N THR A 87 42.51 -28.69 -20.34
CA THR A 87 43.50 -29.60 -19.75
C THR A 87 43.11 -31.07 -19.95
N LYS A 88 43.61 -31.66 -21.03
CA LYS A 88 43.59 -33.11 -21.27
C LYS A 88 44.36 -33.84 -20.17
N VAL A 89 43.65 -34.61 -19.34
CA VAL A 89 44.25 -35.59 -18.42
C VAL A 89 44.80 -36.77 -19.22
N PRO A 90 46.11 -37.11 -19.12
CA PRO A 90 46.62 -38.37 -19.65
C PRO A 90 46.41 -39.49 -18.64
N ALA A 91 45.81 -40.59 -19.11
CA ALA A 91 45.66 -41.82 -18.35
C ALA A 91 47.00 -42.58 -18.23
N LYS A 92 47.49 -42.81 -17.00
CA LYS A 92 48.22 -44.04 -16.64
C LYS A 92 48.47 -44.20 -15.13
N ASN A 93 48.10 -45.40 -14.66
CA ASN A 93 48.70 -46.25 -13.62
C ASN A 93 49.22 -45.62 -12.30
N MET A 94 48.70 -46.10 -11.16
CA MET A 94 49.37 -47.07 -10.27
C MET A 94 48.66 -47.15 -8.90
N GLY A 95 48.58 -48.37 -8.37
CA GLY A 95 49.21 -48.64 -7.08
C GLY A 95 48.35 -48.49 -5.82
N ALA A 96 47.99 -49.64 -5.26
CA ALA A 96 47.65 -49.77 -3.84
C ALA A 96 48.85 -49.39 -2.96
N ALA A 97 48.60 -48.67 -1.87
CA ALA A 97 49.42 -48.69 -0.65
C ALA A 97 48.60 -48.25 0.56
N THR A 98 48.56 -49.17 1.53
CA THR A 98 48.13 -49.03 2.93
C THR A 98 48.97 -48.01 3.71
N GLY A 99 48.34 -47.31 4.66
CA GLY A 99 49.05 -46.51 5.66
C GLY A 99 48.12 -46.02 6.78
N THR A 100 48.20 -46.70 7.93
CA THR A 100 47.73 -46.33 9.28
C THR A 100 48.38 -45.06 9.82
N ILE A 101 47.73 -44.35 10.76
CA ILE A 101 48.25 -43.51 11.89
C ILE A 101 47.00 -42.86 12.54
N GLU A 102 46.56 -43.24 13.74
CA GLU A 102 46.99 -42.96 15.13
C GLU A 102 45.98 -42.03 15.84
N ASP A 103 45.53 -42.53 17.01
CA ASP A 103 44.83 -41.82 18.07
C ASP A 103 45.61 -40.59 18.58
N ASN A 104 44.87 -39.58 19.04
CA ASN A 104 44.96 -38.99 20.39
C ASN A 104 44.14 -37.68 20.46
N GLY A 105 43.39 -37.48 21.55
CA GLY A 105 43.01 -36.12 21.98
C GLY A 105 41.64 -35.95 22.63
N GLU A 106 41.53 -36.42 23.87
CA GLU A 106 40.46 -36.19 24.85
C GLU A 106 40.44 -34.73 25.36
N ILE A 107 39.30 -34.02 25.36
CA ILE A 107 38.98 -32.93 26.33
C ILE A 107 37.47 -32.91 26.63
N ALA A 108 37.17 -32.80 27.93
CA ALA A 108 35.87 -32.85 28.60
C ALA A 108 35.00 -31.59 28.43
N ILE A 109 33.67 -31.77 28.50
CA ILE A 109 32.70 -30.70 28.80
C ILE A 109 31.67 -31.20 29.82
N GLU A 110 31.43 -30.35 30.82
CA GLU A 110 30.54 -30.48 31.97
C GLU A 110 29.04 -30.45 31.62
N ASN A 111 28.24 -31.21 32.37
CA ASN A 111 26.78 -31.04 32.52
C ASN A 111 26.50 -30.11 33.70
N PRO A 112 25.35 -29.40 33.72
CA PRO A 112 24.23 -29.86 34.55
C PRO A 112 22.83 -29.64 33.92
N GLU A 113 21.94 -30.65 33.98
CA GLU A 113 20.71 -30.75 34.83
C GLU A 113 19.53 -29.84 34.39
N GLN A 114 18.23 -30.19 34.43
CA GLN A 114 17.42 -31.39 34.67
C GLN A 114 15.95 -30.97 34.42
N GLY A 115 15.08 -31.94 34.08
CA GLY A 115 13.62 -31.89 34.31
C GLY A 115 12.76 -31.58 33.07
N THR A 116 11.66 -32.26 32.75
CA THR A 116 10.87 -33.30 33.44
C THR A 116 10.04 -34.06 32.40
N SER A 117 9.75 -35.31 32.72
CA SER A 117 9.01 -36.34 31.98
C SER A 117 7.53 -36.05 31.73
N LEU A 118 7.01 -36.50 30.58
CA LEU A 118 5.66 -37.07 30.48
C LEU A 118 5.63 -38.18 29.41
N GLU A 119 5.35 -39.41 29.84
CA GLU A 119 5.23 -40.61 29.01
C GLU A 119 3.83 -40.74 28.39
N SER A 120 3.75 -41.22 27.14
CA SER A 120 2.65 -42.06 26.59
C SER A 120 3.00 -42.55 25.17
N PRO A 121 2.36 -43.64 24.68
CA PRO A 121 3.07 -44.75 24.03
C PRO A 121 3.12 -44.65 22.50
N LEU A 122 4.29 -44.91 21.92
CA LEU A 122 4.46 -45.04 20.46
C LEU A 122 4.37 -46.51 20.05
N ILE A 123 3.38 -46.82 19.20
CA ILE A 123 3.31 -48.05 18.41
C ILE A 123 4.29 -47.89 17.25
N ALA A 124 5.38 -48.67 17.28
CA ALA A 124 6.38 -48.68 16.22
C ALA A 124 5.88 -49.47 15.00
N ALA A 125 5.59 -48.77 13.90
CA ALA A 125 5.56 -49.35 12.56
C ALA A 125 6.87 -48.98 11.86
N ASN A 126 7.81 -49.92 11.88
CA ASN A 126 9.14 -49.80 11.29
C ASN A 126 9.04 -50.20 9.81
N ILE A 127 9.05 -49.24 8.89
CA ILE A 127 9.23 -49.49 7.45
C ILE A 127 10.69 -49.19 7.13
N THR A 128 11.53 -50.21 7.35
CA THR A 128 12.88 -50.30 6.79
C THR A 128 12.76 -50.69 5.33
N THR A 129 13.05 -49.76 4.42
CA THR A 129 13.42 -50.09 3.04
C THR A 129 14.84 -50.65 3.05
N ASN A 130 14.95 -51.94 3.37
CA ASN A 130 16.13 -52.74 3.09
C ASN A 130 16.25 -52.91 1.57
N THR A 131 17.11 -52.13 0.93
CA THR A 131 17.79 -52.54 -0.29
C THR A 131 18.87 -53.55 0.09
N ASN A 132 18.45 -54.79 0.32
CA ASN A 132 19.34 -55.92 0.33
C ASN A 132 19.75 -56.20 -1.12
N ASP A 133 20.93 -55.68 -1.46
CA ASP A 133 21.71 -56.12 -2.61
C ASP A 133 22.18 -57.56 -2.33
N SER A 134 21.37 -58.52 -2.75
CA SER A 134 21.72 -59.94 -2.72
C SER A 134 22.79 -60.18 -3.77
N THR A 135 24.04 -60.15 -3.33
CA THR A 135 25.18 -60.74 -4.00
C THR A 135 24.99 -62.25 -4.02
N GLU A 136 24.28 -62.75 -5.03
CA GLU A 136 24.25 -64.17 -5.36
C GLU A 136 25.61 -64.56 -5.94
N ASN A 137 26.43 -65.21 -5.11
CA ASN A 137 27.52 -66.07 -5.57
C ASN A 137 26.92 -67.19 -6.43
N ASN A 138 26.98 -67.02 -7.76
CA ASN A 138 26.76 -68.11 -8.70
C ASN A 138 28.09 -68.45 -9.39
N ASP A 139 28.79 -69.38 -8.75
CA ASP A 139 29.82 -70.22 -9.36
C ASP A 139 29.12 -71.15 -10.35
N GLY A 140 29.32 -70.94 -11.65
CA GLY A 140 28.50 -71.61 -12.67
C GLY A 140 28.93 -71.33 -14.09
N THR A 141 30.00 -71.99 -14.51
CA THR A 141 30.23 -72.50 -15.88
C THR A 141 30.08 -71.50 -17.03
N GLN A 142 31.24 -71.01 -17.52
CA GLN A 142 31.38 -70.39 -18.84
C GLN A 142 30.92 -71.34 -19.96
N ASN A 143 29.64 -71.28 -20.33
CA ASN A 143 29.21 -71.64 -21.68
C ASN A 143 29.31 -70.39 -22.55
N LYS A 144 30.38 -70.36 -23.33
CA LYS A 144 30.61 -69.40 -24.40
C LYS A 144 29.61 -69.72 -25.52
N GLU A 145 28.37 -69.25 -25.37
CA GLU A 145 27.42 -69.25 -26.49
C GLU A 145 27.99 -68.37 -27.59
N GLN A 146 28.33 -69.04 -28.68
CA GLN A 146 28.76 -68.46 -29.93
C GLN A 146 27.53 -67.83 -30.57
N GLY A 147 27.18 -66.64 -30.09
CA GLY A 147 26.01 -65.87 -30.52
C GLY A 147 26.03 -65.63 -32.03
N ASP A 148 24.92 -66.03 -32.66
CA ASP A 148 24.61 -65.83 -34.05
C ASP A 148 24.83 -64.35 -34.46
N PRO A 149 25.76 -64.04 -35.39
CA PRO A 149 25.99 -62.68 -35.86
C PRO A 149 24.81 -62.07 -36.65
N GLY A 150 23.71 -62.82 -36.86
CA GLY A 150 22.53 -62.39 -37.60
C GLY A 150 21.55 -61.44 -36.88
N ASN A 151 21.65 -61.23 -35.56
CA ASN A 151 20.62 -60.50 -34.80
C ASN A 151 21.07 -59.16 -34.18
N LYS A 152 22.09 -58.50 -34.74
CA LYS A 152 22.55 -57.18 -34.26
C LYS A 152 21.69 -56.00 -34.73
N GLU A 153 20.70 -56.21 -35.60
CA GLU A 153 19.84 -55.13 -36.09
C GLU A 153 18.75 -54.72 -35.09
N ASP A 154 18.38 -55.58 -34.13
CA ASP A 154 17.30 -55.29 -33.18
C ASP A 154 17.70 -54.36 -32.01
N ASP A 155 19.00 -54.21 -31.75
CA ASP A 155 19.52 -53.32 -30.69
C ASP A 155 19.58 -51.85 -31.11
N ALA A 156 19.41 -51.53 -32.39
CA ALA A 156 19.53 -50.15 -32.87
C ALA A 156 18.32 -49.26 -32.53
N ARG A 157 17.20 -49.80 -32.05
CA ARG A 157 15.95 -49.02 -31.95
C ARG A 157 15.83 -48.23 -30.63
N GLU A 158 15.58 -46.92 -30.73
CA GLU A 158 15.43 -46.01 -29.56
C GLU A 158 14.02 -46.15 -28.95
N LYS A 159 13.96 -46.34 -27.63
CA LYS A 159 12.70 -46.40 -26.86
C LYS A 159 12.03 -45.02 -26.80
N ILE A 160 10.70 -45.01 -26.84
CA ILE A 160 9.90 -43.79 -26.62
C ILE A 160 10.02 -43.37 -25.13
N PRO A 161 10.00 -42.07 -24.79
CA PRO A 161 10.00 -41.62 -23.40
C PRO A 161 8.88 -42.27 -22.57
N PRO A 162 9.18 -42.81 -21.37
CA PRO A 162 8.24 -43.50 -20.51
C PRO A 162 7.38 -42.50 -19.71
N ASP A 163 6.48 -41.79 -20.38
CA ASP A 163 5.62 -40.77 -19.76
C ASP A 163 4.12 -40.98 -20.07
N ALA A 164 3.25 -40.25 -19.38
CA ALA A 164 1.80 -40.31 -19.61
C ALA A 164 1.42 -39.87 -21.05
N PHE A 165 2.16 -38.97 -21.67
CA PHE A 165 1.90 -38.52 -23.04
C PHE A 165 2.18 -39.60 -24.08
N SER A 166 3.13 -40.49 -23.83
CA SER A 166 3.39 -41.68 -24.64
C SER A 166 2.27 -42.70 -24.49
N MET A 167 1.69 -42.81 -23.30
CA MET A 167 0.47 -43.62 -23.11
C MET A 167 -0.70 -43.12 -23.94
N LEU A 168 -0.86 -41.80 -24.07
CA LEU A 168 -1.87 -41.19 -24.92
C LEU A 168 -1.71 -41.60 -26.40
N PHE A 169 -0.47 -41.70 -26.89
CA PHE A 169 -0.18 -42.12 -28.25
C PHE A 169 -0.58 -43.59 -28.50
N VAL A 170 -0.32 -44.47 -27.53
CA VAL A 170 -0.52 -45.93 -27.64
C VAL A 170 -1.95 -46.38 -27.31
N ALA A 171 -2.74 -45.53 -26.64
CA ALA A 171 -4.11 -45.83 -26.27
C ALA A 171 -4.99 -46.23 -27.48
N LYS A 172 -5.73 -47.33 -27.34
CA LYS A 172 -6.66 -47.88 -28.32
C LYS A 172 -8.12 -47.63 -27.93
N THR A 173 -8.44 -47.69 -26.64
CA THR A 173 -9.82 -47.57 -26.14
C THR A 173 -10.05 -46.25 -25.41
N TYR A 174 -11.28 -45.72 -25.44
CA TYR A 174 -11.65 -44.50 -24.73
C TYR A 174 -11.16 -44.43 -23.26
N PRO A 175 -11.35 -45.47 -22.42
CA PRO A 175 -10.88 -45.42 -21.03
C PRO A 175 -9.36 -45.31 -20.87
N GLU A 176 -8.56 -45.79 -21.85
CA GLU A 176 -7.10 -45.64 -21.83
C GLU A 176 -6.65 -44.19 -22.05
N TYR A 177 -7.46 -43.35 -22.70
CA TYR A 177 -7.15 -41.92 -22.87
C TYR A 177 -7.41 -41.10 -21.61
N VAL A 178 -8.29 -41.57 -20.71
CA VAL A 178 -8.75 -40.79 -19.56
C VAL A 178 -7.59 -40.45 -18.62
N ALA A 179 -6.70 -41.41 -18.33
CA ALA A 179 -5.61 -41.18 -17.38
C ALA A 179 -4.59 -40.12 -17.86
N PRO A 180 -4.03 -40.19 -19.08
CA PRO A 180 -3.15 -39.14 -19.59
C PRO A 180 -3.80 -37.75 -19.67
N PHE A 181 -5.06 -37.67 -20.13
CA PHE A 181 -5.75 -36.39 -20.19
C PHE A 181 -6.07 -35.82 -18.80
N ALA A 182 -6.38 -36.68 -17.83
CA ALA A 182 -6.63 -36.26 -16.46
C ALA A 182 -5.36 -35.70 -15.80
N VAL A 183 -4.19 -36.35 -16.01
CA VAL A 183 -2.92 -35.85 -15.48
C VAL A 183 -2.50 -34.55 -16.15
N PHE A 184 -2.56 -34.47 -17.49
CA PHE A 184 -2.30 -33.21 -18.18
C PHE A 184 -3.25 -32.10 -17.70
N GLY A 185 -4.55 -32.38 -17.61
CA GLY A 185 -5.54 -31.43 -17.10
C GLY A 185 -5.22 -30.97 -15.67
N LEU A 186 -4.80 -31.89 -14.80
CA LEU A 186 -4.39 -31.60 -13.43
C LEU A 186 -3.11 -30.73 -13.39
N GLN A 187 -2.08 -31.08 -14.16
CA GLN A 187 -0.82 -30.33 -14.22
C GLN A 187 -1.06 -28.90 -14.72
N ILE A 188 -1.79 -28.76 -15.83
CA ILE A 188 -2.14 -27.44 -16.38
C ILE A 188 -2.99 -26.65 -15.39
N LEU A 189 -3.97 -27.28 -14.75
CA LEU A 189 -4.79 -26.63 -13.73
C LEU A 189 -3.93 -26.10 -12.58
N ILE A 190 -3.03 -26.92 -12.02
CA ILE A 190 -2.15 -26.51 -10.92
C ILE A 190 -1.22 -25.38 -11.36
N LEU A 191 -0.57 -25.48 -12.53
CA LEU A 191 0.32 -24.44 -13.05
C LEU A 191 -0.42 -23.12 -13.33
N VAL A 192 -1.65 -23.19 -13.84
CA VAL A 192 -2.51 -22.01 -14.06
C VAL A 192 -2.96 -21.41 -12.74
N LEU A 193 -3.35 -22.22 -11.75
CA LEU A 193 -3.71 -21.73 -10.41
C LEU A 193 -2.52 -21.04 -9.74
N ILE A 194 -1.32 -21.63 -9.80
CA ILE A 194 -0.09 -20.97 -9.33
C ILE A 194 0.12 -19.66 -10.10
N SER A 195 -0.04 -19.65 -11.42
CA SER A 195 0.11 -18.42 -12.22
C SER A 195 -0.90 -17.33 -11.84
N ILE A 196 -2.13 -17.71 -11.49
CA ILE A 196 -3.18 -16.80 -11.02
C ILE A 196 -2.85 -16.28 -9.62
N ASP A 197 -2.43 -17.14 -8.69
CA ASP A 197 -2.05 -16.76 -7.32
C ASP A 197 -0.86 -15.77 -7.30
N LEU A 198 0.15 -16.03 -8.15
CA LEU A 198 1.29 -15.13 -8.37
C LEU A 198 0.87 -13.79 -9.01
N ARG A 199 -0.31 -13.74 -9.64
CA ARG A 199 -0.91 -12.53 -10.18
C ARG A 199 -1.87 -11.85 -9.21
N GLU A 200 -2.64 -12.56 -8.39
CA GLU A 200 -3.57 -11.96 -7.42
C GLU A 200 -2.84 -11.29 -6.26
N THR A 201 -1.63 -11.75 -5.94
CA THR A 201 -0.74 -11.04 -5.01
C THR A 201 -0.38 -9.60 -5.47
N TYR A 202 -0.77 -9.22 -6.70
CA TYR A 202 -0.63 -7.88 -7.29
C TYR A 202 -1.50 -6.79 -6.67
N ASP A 203 -2.54 -7.12 -5.87
CA ASP A 203 -3.41 -6.11 -5.25
C ASP A 203 -2.74 -5.30 -4.12
N ARG A 204 -1.44 -5.48 -3.88
CA ARG A 204 -0.66 -4.53 -3.06
C ARG A 204 -0.46 -3.24 -3.86
N GLU A 205 -0.63 -2.10 -3.18
CA GLU A 205 -0.64 -0.75 -3.79
C GLU A 205 0.60 -0.37 -4.62
N VAL A 206 1.69 -1.15 -4.58
CA VAL A 206 2.92 -0.89 -5.33
C VAL A 206 2.92 -1.66 -6.65
N ILE A 207 2.54 -0.95 -7.70
CA ILE A 207 2.20 -1.53 -9.00
C ILE A 207 3.46 -1.86 -9.82
N THR A 208 4.05 -3.03 -9.58
CA THR A 208 4.97 -3.65 -10.55
C THR A 208 4.29 -4.85 -11.22
N PHE A 209 4.35 -4.93 -12.55
CA PHE A 209 3.65 -5.94 -13.38
C PHE A 209 3.85 -7.41 -12.93
N MET A 210 4.90 -7.70 -12.14
CA MET A 210 5.19 -9.05 -11.63
C MET A 210 5.51 -9.07 -10.13
N ASN A 211 5.06 -8.10 -9.32
CA ASN A 211 5.37 -8.04 -7.89
C ASN A 211 6.88 -8.27 -7.59
N ILE A 212 7.73 -7.57 -8.33
CA ILE A 212 9.18 -7.74 -8.24
C ILE A 212 9.64 -7.03 -6.96
N PRO A 213 10.34 -7.71 -6.04
CA PRO A 213 10.79 -7.08 -4.80
C PRO A 213 11.75 -5.92 -5.13
N VAL A 214 11.62 -4.81 -4.40
CA VAL A 214 12.42 -3.58 -4.60
C VAL A 214 13.92 -3.86 -4.62
N GLY A 215 14.37 -4.72 -3.70
CA GLY A 215 15.73 -5.20 -3.60
C GLY A 215 15.74 -6.58 -2.95
N VAL A 216 16.83 -7.31 -3.17
CA VAL A 216 17.02 -8.64 -2.59
C VAL A 216 18.43 -8.74 -2.01
N PRO A 217 18.62 -9.50 -0.91
CA PRO A 217 19.95 -9.73 -0.38
C PRO A 217 20.78 -10.56 -1.36
N LEU A 218 22.11 -10.42 -1.27
CA LEU A 218 23.04 -11.10 -2.18
C LEU A 218 22.83 -12.62 -2.21
N SER A 219 22.50 -13.24 -1.06
CA SER A 219 22.20 -14.67 -0.96
C SER A 219 21.01 -15.09 -1.82
N VAL A 220 19.98 -14.25 -1.92
CA VAL A 220 18.81 -14.47 -2.77
C VAL A 220 19.19 -14.28 -4.23
N THR A 221 19.95 -13.24 -4.58
CA THR A 221 20.44 -13.04 -5.95
C THR A 221 21.23 -14.24 -6.46
N VAL A 222 22.15 -14.78 -5.64
CA VAL A 222 22.91 -15.99 -5.99
C VAL A 222 21.97 -17.18 -6.14
N SER A 223 21.00 -17.34 -5.23
CA SER A 223 20.00 -18.41 -5.33
C SER A 223 19.15 -18.31 -6.59
N GLN A 224 18.76 -17.10 -7.01
CA GLN A 224 18.01 -16.85 -8.25
C GLN A 224 18.82 -17.24 -9.49
N VAL A 225 20.11 -16.92 -9.53
CA VAL A 225 21.02 -17.31 -10.62
C VAL A 225 21.15 -18.84 -10.70
N ILE A 226 21.38 -19.51 -9.57
CA ILE A 226 21.49 -20.97 -9.53
C ILE A 226 20.15 -21.61 -9.91
N ALA A 227 19.04 -21.11 -9.38
CA ALA A 227 17.71 -21.60 -9.70
C ALA A 227 17.35 -21.45 -11.18
N CYS A 228 17.79 -20.38 -11.85
CA CYS A 228 17.66 -20.26 -13.31
C CYS A 228 18.39 -21.38 -14.04
N ILE A 229 19.64 -21.69 -13.65
CA ILE A 229 20.40 -22.80 -14.26
C ILE A 229 19.67 -24.11 -14.04
N VAL A 230 19.30 -24.40 -12.78
CA VAL A 230 18.61 -25.62 -12.38
C VAL A 230 17.27 -25.75 -13.12
N SER A 231 16.46 -24.69 -13.15
CA SER A 231 15.18 -24.64 -13.84
C SER A 231 15.31 -25.03 -15.30
N VAL A 232 16.30 -24.48 -16.02
CA VAL A 232 16.51 -24.84 -17.43
C VAL A 232 17.08 -26.25 -17.57
N THR A 233 18.01 -26.69 -16.72
CA THR A 233 18.59 -28.04 -16.84
C THR A 233 17.55 -29.14 -16.60
N PHE A 234 16.62 -28.94 -15.66
CA PHE A 234 15.60 -29.94 -15.33
C PHE A 234 14.37 -29.82 -16.24
N SER A 235 13.92 -28.61 -16.57
CA SER A 235 12.66 -28.41 -17.31
C SER A 235 12.84 -28.41 -18.83
N ALA A 236 14.06 -28.15 -19.34
CA ALA A 236 14.28 -28.16 -20.78
C ALA A 236 14.25 -29.58 -21.38
N ASP A 237 14.33 -30.64 -20.58
CA ASP A 237 14.34 -32.00 -21.10
C ASP A 237 12.99 -32.38 -21.74
N ASP A 238 11.86 -32.02 -21.13
CA ASP A 238 10.52 -32.29 -21.68
C ASP A 238 10.23 -31.44 -22.91
N LEU A 239 10.59 -30.15 -22.85
CA LEU A 239 10.44 -29.23 -23.99
C LEU A 239 11.33 -29.64 -25.17
N ALA A 240 12.61 -29.95 -24.92
CA ALA A 240 13.53 -30.41 -25.95
C ALA A 240 13.06 -31.73 -26.55
N THR A 241 12.61 -32.65 -25.71
CA THR A 241 12.08 -33.95 -26.14
C THR A 241 10.83 -33.75 -27.00
N ALA A 242 9.90 -32.88 -26.62
CA ALA A 242 8.74 -32.53 -27.44
C ALA A 242 9.15 -31.98 -28.81
N VAL A 243 9.97 -30.94 -28.84
CA VAL A 243 10.43 -30.27 -30.08
C VAL A 243 11.14 -31.25 -31.03
N LEU A 244 11.97 -32.13 -30.48
CA LEU A 244 12.71 -33.13 -31.26
C LEU A 244 11.83 -34.24 -31.85
N HIS A 245 10.65 -34.46 -31.29
CA HIS A 245 9.73 -35.50 -31.71
C HIS A 245 8.63 -34.99 -32.65
N VAL A 246 8.38 -33.67 -32.70
CA VAL A 246 7.48 -33.05 -33.68
C VAL A 246 7.95 -33.37 -35.11
N GLY A 247 7.05 -33.91 -35.94
CA GLY A 247 7.34 -34.27 -37.32
C GLY A 247 8.10 -35.59 -37.54
N LYS A 248 8.57 -36.28 -36.48
CA LYS A 248 9.22 -37.59 -36.61
C LYS A 248 8.19 -38.67 -36.97
N ARG A 249 8.52 -39.55 -37.91
CA ARG A 249 7.66 -40.71 -38.25
C ARG A 249 7.87 -41.82 -37.21
N ILE A 250 6.77 -42.41 -36.73
CA ILE A 250 6.79 -43.57 -35.84
C ILE A 250 6.56 -44.83 -36.64
N ASP A 251 7.38 -45.84 -36.39
CA ASP A 251 7.15 -47.16 -36.95
C ASP A 251 6.01 -47.86 -36.19
N PRO A 252 4.92 -48.22 -36.85
CA PRO A 252 3.72 -48.75 -36.20
C PRO A 252 3.86 -50.15 -35.60
N GLY A 253 5.02 -50.79 -35.73
CA GLY A 253 5.18 -52.23 -35.50
C GLY A 253 4.29 -53.05 -36.44
N ASN A 254 3.99 -54.30 -36.05
CA ASN A 254 3.22 -55.25 -36.87
C ASN A 254 1.72 -54.90 -37.04
N ASP A 255 1.23 -53.81 -36.44
CA ASP A 255 -0.20 -53.45 -36.50
C ASP A 255 -0.48 -52.55 -37.74
N SER A 256 -0.51 -53.18 -38.91
CA SER A 256 -0.75 -52.53 -40.21
C SER A 256 -2.20 -52.07 -40.41
N SER A 257 -3.12 -52.44 -39.50
CA SER A 257 -4.56 -52.23 -39.66
C SER A 257 -5.06 -50.81 -39.38
N VAL A 258 -4.27 -49.99 -38.65
CA VAL A 258 -4.71 -48.68 -38.17
C VAL A 258 -4.37 -47.56 -39.17
N ASN A 259 -5.30 -46.62 -39.39
CA ASN A 259 -5.12 -45.46 -40.26
C ASN A 259 -3.88 -44.63 -39.88
N GLU A 260 -2.91 -44.55 -40.80
CA GLU A 260 -1.64 -43.81 -40.64
C GLU A 260 -1.86 -42.35 -40.24
N ARG A 261 -2.89 -41.71 -40.80
CA ARG A 261 -3.22 -40.31 -40.51
C ARG A 261 -3.62 -40.11 -39.05
N ALA A 262 -4.41 -41.02 -38.49
CA ALA A 262 -4.87 -40.94 -37.11
C ALA A 262 -3.70 -41.12 -36.13
N ARG A 263 -2.76 -42.02 -36.43
CA ARG A 263 -1.54 -42.21 -35.63
C ARG A 263 -0.65 -40.96 -35.63
N ARG A 264 -0.46 -40.35 -36.80
CA ARG A 264 0.31 -39.11 -36.92
C ARG A 264 -0.30 -37.99 -36.08
N ILE A 265 -1.61 -37.80 -36.16
CA ILE A 265 -2.30 -36.77 -35.36
C ILE A 265 -2.12 -37.03 -33.86
N LYS A 266 -2.30 -38.27 -33.39
CA LYS A 266 -2.10 -38.60 -31.97
C LYS A 266 -0.69 -38.30 -31.47
N TRP A 267 0.31 -38.60 -32.29
CA TRP A 267 1.70 -38.32 -31.98
C TRP A 267 1.99 -36.82 -31.88
N GLU A 268 1.54 -36.05 -32.87
CA GLU A 268 1.73 -34.60 -32.85
C GLU A 268 0.99 -33.95 -31.67
N VAL A 269 -0.21 -34.44 -31.33
CA VAL A 269 -0.97 -33.96 -30.15
C VAL A 269 -0.21 -34.27 -28.86
N SER A 270 0.33 -35.49 -28.70
CA SER A 270 1.14 -35.87 -27.54
C SER A 270 2.36 -34.95 -27.36
N ASN A 271 3.10 -34.68 -28.45
CA ASN A 271 4.24 -33.75 -28.39
C ASN A 271 3.82 -32.31 -28.16
N LEU A 272 2.69 -31.86 -28.70
CA LEU A 272 2.16 -30.54 -28.45
C LEU A 272 1.81 -30.35 -26.96
N MET A 273 1.24 -31.36 -26.32
CA MET A 273 0.90 -31.33 -24.89
C MET A 273 2.16 -31.21 -24.02
N ARG A 274 3.19 -32.04 -24.28
CA ARG A 274 4.52 -31.91 -23.62
C ARG A 274 5.14 -30.54 -23.83
N MET A 275 5.04 -29.98 -25.04
CA MET A 275 5.59 -28.66 -25.35
C MET A 275 4.90 -27.56 -24.55
N VAL A 276 3.56 -27.60 -24.46
CA VAL A 276 2.76 -26.63 -23.69
C VAL A 276 3.09 -26.72 -22.21
N GLU A 277 3.17 -27.94 -21.66
CA GLU A 277 3.57 -28.15 -20.27
C GLU A 277 4.98 -27.63 -20.00
N GLY A 278 5.98 -28.03 -20.79
CA GLY A 278 7.37 -27.58 -20.60
C GLY A 278 7.52 -26.07 -20.67
N ILE A 279 6.79 -25.39 -21.57
CA ILE A 279 6.78 -23.92 -21.64
C ILE A 279 6.17 -23.31 -20.37
N LEU A 280 5.04 -23.86 -19.88
CA LEU A 280 4.39 -23.35 -18.67
C LEU A 280 5.25 -23.58 -17.42
N VAL A 281 5.87 -24.76 -17.27
CA VAL A 281 6.78 -25.06 -16.16
C VAL A 281 7.95 -24.08 -16.12
N ILE A 282 8.59 -23.82 -17.27
CA ILE A 282 9.69 -22.82 -17.37
C ILE A 282 9.17 -21.41 -17.05
N GLY A 283 8.03 -21.01 -17.62
CA GLY A 283 7.44 -19.69 -17.41
C GLY A 283 7.08 -19.41 -15.95
N VAL A 284 6.35 -20.35 -15.31
CA VAL A 284 5.96 -20.24 -13.89
C VAL A 284 7.18 -20.27 -12.98
N SER A 285 8.14 -21.17 -13.24
CA SER A 285 9.40 -21.21 -12.48
C SER A 285 10.14 -19.87 -12.55
N PHE A 286 10.19 -19.25 -13.73
CA PHE A 286 10.85 -17.96 -13.89
C PHE A 286 10.18 -16.84 -13.10
N ILE A 287 8.84 -16.77 -13.12
CA ILE A 287 8.07 -15.79 -12.33
C ILE A 287 8.36 -15.98 -10.83
N LEU A 288 8.33 -17.23 -10.35
CA LEU A 288 8.65 -17.55 -8.95
C LEU A 288 10.07 -17.14 -8.55
N ILE A 289 11.05 -17.38 -9.42
CA ILE A 289 12.44 -16.98 -9.19
C ILE A 289 12.54 -15.46 -9.03
N ILE A 290 11.86 -14.69 -9.89
CA ILE A 290 11.90 -13.22 -9.83
C ILE A 290 11.21 -12.67 -8.58
N GLN A 291 10.06 -13.23 -8.21
CA GLN A 291 9.23 -12.74 -7.11
C GLN A 291 9.77 -13.08 -5.72
N SER A 292 10.67 -14.06 -5.60
CA SER A 292 11.15 -14.50 -4.30
C SER A 292 11.96 -13.43 -3.58
N SER A 293 11.56 -13.08 -2.36
CA SER A 293 12.34 -12.20 -1.46
C SER A 293 13.28 -12.98 -0.53
N THR A 294 13.12 -14.30 -0.41
CA THR A 294 13.96 -15.18 0.42
C THR A 294 14.37 -16.44 -0.34
N ALA A 295 15.58 -16.96 -0.05
CA ALA A 295 16.12 -18.12 -0.75
C ALA A 295 15.32 -19.39 -0.41
N ILE A 296 14.85 -19.52 0.83
CA ILE A 296 14.05 -20.68 1.26
C ILE A 296 12.72 -20.72 0.48
N ASN A 297 12.01 -19.59 0.39
CA ASN A 297 10.76 -19.54 -0.37
C ASN A 297 10.99 -19.82 -1.85
N LEU A 298 12.12 -19.34 -2.42
CA LEU A 298 12.51 -19.65 -3.79
C LEU A 298 12.61 -21.17 -3.98
N TRP A 299 13.38 -21.87 -3.14
CA TRP A 299 13.63 -23.30 -3.32
C TRP A 299 12.39 -24.14 -3.04
N LEU A 300 11.57 -23.74 -2.07
CA LEU A 300 10.30 -24.41 -1.75
C LEU A 300 9.32 -24.33 -2.93
N ASN A 301 9.12 -23.13 -3.47
CA ASN A 301 8.22 -22.91 -4.60
C ASN A 301 8.75 -23.60 -5.86
N PHE A 302 10.07 -23.57 -6.07
CA PHE A 302 10.72 -24.26 -7.18
C PHE A 302 10.55 -25.78 -7.11
N ALA A 303 10.69 -26.37 -5.91
CA ALA A 303 10.45 -27.80 -5.69
C ALA A 303 8.99 -28.18 -5.99
N GLY A 304 8.04 -27.33 -5.58
CA GLY A 304 6.62 -27.51 -5.89
C GLY A 304 6.34 -27.56 -7.39
N VAL A 305 6.86 -26.62 -8.17
CA VAL A 305 6.69 -26.61 -9.63
C VAL A 305 7.38 -27.79 -10.30
N THR A 306 8.58 -28.15 -9.85
CA THR A 306 9.31 -29.32 -10.36
C THR A 306 8.54 -30.62 -10.10
N PHE A 307 7.92 -30.75 -8.92
CA PHE A 307 7.08 -31.90 -8.59
C PHE A 307 5.86 -32.01 -9.51
N VAL A 308 5.19 -30.90 -9.81
CA VAL A 308 4.06 -30.87 -10.75
C VAL A 308 4.48 -31.33 -12.15
N GLY A 309 5.65 -30.90 -12.60
CA GLY A 309 6.22 -31.33 -13.88
C GLY A 309 6.63 -32.81 -13.93
N GLN A 310 6.72 -33.52 -12.79
CA GLN A 310 7.03 -34.95 -12.75
C GLN A 310 5.80 -35.87 -12.64
N LEU A 311 4.59 -35.31 -12.51
CA LEU A 311 3.37 -36.09 -12.29
C LEU A 311 3.07 -37.05 -13.45
N ASP A 312 3.43 -36.70 -14.68
CA ASP A 312 3.27 -37.53 -15.87
C ASP A 312 4.17 -38.80 -15.85
N ASN A 313 5.41 -38.65 -15.40
CA ASN A 313 6.37 -39.74 -15.21
C ASN A 313 5.94 -40.63 -14.03
N ILE A 314 5.51 -40.03 -12.92
CA ILE A 314 4.96 -40.78 -11.77
C ILE A 314 3.73 -41.59 -12.19
N LEU A 315 2.84 -41.03 -13.01
CA LEU A 315 1.68 -41.75 -13.54
C LEU A 315 2.11 -42.95 -14.40
N PHE A 316 3.16 -42.77 -15.20
CA PHE A 316 3.70 -43.85 -16.01
C PHE A 316 4.22 -44.99 -15.14
N ASP A 317 5.06 -44.68 -14.15
CA ASP A 317 5.64 -45.64 -13.22
C ASP A 317 4.55 -46.39 -12.43
N LEU A 318 3.54 -45.68 -11.94
CA LEU A 318 2.39 -46.29 -11.25
C LEU A 318 1.60 -47.23 -12.16
N SER A 319 1.51 -46.91 -13.45
CA SER A 319 0.86 -47.78 -14.44
C SER A 319 1.72 -49.01 -14.76
N GLU A 320 3.05 -48.87 -14.80
CA GLU A 320 4.00 -49.99 -14.99
C GLU A 320 3.95 -50.95 -13.81
N MET A 321 3.91 -50.42 -12.58
CA MET A 321 3.74 -51.19 -11.33
C MET A 321 2.35 -51.83 -11.17
N ASN A 322 1.45 -51.68 -12.14
CA ASN A 322 0.09 -52.23 -12.13
C ASN A 322 -0.81 -51.67 -11.02
N PHE A 323 -0.50 -50.46 -10.51
CA PHE A 323 -1.36 -49.78 -9.54
C PHE A 323 -2.60 -49.21 -10.23
N LEU A 324 -2.39 -48.62 -11.41
CA LEU A 324 -3.45 -48.28 -12.34
C LEU A 324 -3.67 -49.49 -13.26
N ARG A 325 -4.91 -49.85 -13.58
CA ARG A 325 -5.31 -51.02 -14.41
C ARG A 325 -4.85 -50.92 -15.89
N ASN A 326 -3.78 -50.17 -16.14
CA ASN A 326 -3.19 -49.78 -17.41
C ASN A 326 -1.80 -50.41 -17.63
N LYS A 327 -1.43 -51.50 -16.93
CA LYS A 327 -0.15 -52.20 -17.13
C LYS A 327 0.11 -52.56 -18.59
N GLU A 328 -0.93 -52.99 -19.29
CA GLU A 328 -0.83 -53.32 -20.73
C GLU A 328 -0.58 -52.07 -21.59
N LEU A 329 -0.99 -50.89 -21.14
CA LEU A 329 -0.69 -49.63 -21.82
C LEU A 329 0.78 -49.24 -21.62
N ALA A 330 1.28 -49.30 -20.37
CA ALA A 330 2.69 -49.06 -20.06
C ALA A 330 3.61 -50.01 -20.82
N LYS A 331 3.27 -51.31 -20.84
CA LYS A 331 4.03 -52.32 -21.58
C LYS A 331 4.07 -52.03 -23.08
N ARG A 332 2.94 -51.64 -23.68
CA ARG A 332 2.91 -51.26 -25.10
C ARG A 332 3.75 -50.02 -25.39
N VAL A 333 3.80 -49.03 -24.48
CA VAL A 333 4.71 -47.89 -24.61
C VAL A 333 6.17 -48.34 -24.56
N SER A 334 6.53 -49.25 -23.63
CA SER A 334 7.89 -49.78 -23.54
C SER A 334 8.30 -50.64 -24.75
N ASP A 335 7.32 -51.28 -25.40
CA ASP A 335 7.53 -52.09 -26.61
C ASP A 335 7.59 -51.23 -27.89
N CYS A 336 6.99 -50.03 -27.88
CA CYS A 336 7.06 -49.11 -29.00
C CYS A 336 8.46 -48.51 -29.12
N ARG A 337 9.02 -48.58 -30.33
CA ARG A 337 10.35 -48.03 -30.64
C ARG A 337 10.28 -47.09 -31.84
N THR A 338 11.12 -46.07 -31.85
CA THR A 338 11.23 -45.16 -33.01
C THR A 338 12.30 -45.66 -33.98
N VAL A 339 12.11 -45.38 -35.28
CA VAL A 339 13.13 -45.67 -36.29
C VAL A 339 14.39 -44.89 -35.93
N HIS A 340 15.49 -45.62 -35.83
CA HIS A 340 16.77 -45.07 -35.41
C HIS A 340 17.57 -44.66 -36.64
N ASP A 341 17.77 -43.35 -36.79
CA ASP A 341 18.77 -42.80 -37.68
C ASP A 341 19.99 -42.41 -36.84
N ASN A 342 21.12 -43.09 -37.03
CA ASN A 342 22.37 -42.77 -36.32
C ASN A 342 22.78 -41.29 -36.51
N CYS A 343 22.46 -40.70 -37.68
CA CYS A 343 22.66 -39.28 -37.95
C CYS A 343 21.78 -38.38 -37.06
N TRP A 344 20.57 -38.83 -36.75
CA TRP A 344 19.60 -38.09 -35.95
C TRP A 344 19.96 -38.04 -34.47
N GLN A 345 20.66 -39.04 -33.93
CA GLN A 345 21.01 -39.06 -32.50
C GLN A 345 22.01 -37.95 -32.13
N THR A 346 23.01 -37.70 -32.98
CA THR A 346 23.95 -36.59 -32.80
C THR A 346 23.24 -35.25 -32.96
N PHE A 347 22.37 -35.12 -33.96
CA PHE A 347 21.55 -33.93 -34.16
C PHE A 347 20.64 -33.65 -32.95
N LYS A 348 20.01 -34.68 -32.37
CA LYS A 348 19.16 -34.61 -31.17
C LYS A 348 19.93 -34.04 -29.99
N ARG A 349 21.14 -34.54 -29.72
CA ARG A 349 22.00 -34.01 -28.64
C ARG A 349 22.36 -32.54 -28.87
N ILE A 350 22.72 -32.19 -30.11
CA ILE A 350 23.08 -30.80 -30.47
C ILE A 350 21.88 -29.86 -30.30
N VAL A 351 20.71 -30.23 -30.83
CA VAL A 351 19.49 -29.41 -30.73
C VAL A 351 19.06 -29.24 -29.28
N ARG A 352 19.15 -30.29 -28.45
CA ARG A 352 18.86 -30.18 -27.01
C ARG A 352 19.80 -29.17 -26.35
N ILE A 353 21.11 -29.28 -26.58
CA ILE A 353 22.10 -28.34 -26.03
C ILE A 353 21.82 -26.92 -26.51
N ILE A 354 21.58 -26.72 -27.81
CA ILE A 354 21.28 -25.39 -28.37
C ILE A 354 20.02 -24.81 -27.74
N LEU A 355 18.94 -25.60 -27.65
CA LEU A 355 17.68 -25.15 -27.06
C LEU A 355 17.85 -24.76 -25.59
N SER A 356 18.52 -25.60 -24.78
CA SER A 356 18.81 -25.30 -23.38
C SER A 356 19.70 -24.07 -23.22
N VAL A 357 20.70 -23.86 -24.10
CA VAL A 357 21.54 -22.66 -24.08
C VAL A 357 20.73 -21.42 -24.44
N VAL A 358 19.88 -21.49 -25.46
CA VAL A 358 19.04 -20.36 -25.89
C VAL A 358 18.06 -19.95 -24.78
N ILE A 359 17.39 -20.91 -24.14
CA ILE A 359 16.46 -20.63 -23.03
C ILE A 359 17.22 -20.07 -21.83
N THR A 360 18.37 -20.66 -21.47
CA THR A 360 19.25 -20.18 -20.40
C THR A 360 19.64 -18.72 -20.65
N VAL A 361 20.17 -18.39 -21.84
CA VAL A 361 20.57 -17.02 -22.19
C VAL A 361 19.39 -16.05 -22.12
N ALA A 362 18.20 -16.46 -22.58
CA ALA A 362 17.00 -15.64 -22.50
C ALA A 362 16.59 -15.34 -21.04
N MET A 363 16.51 -16.37 -20.18
CA MET A 363 16.18 -16.20 -18.76
C MET A 363 17.22 -15.36 -18.03
N PHE A 364 18.51 -15.60 -18.27
CA PHE A 364 19.60 -14.78 -17.72
C PHE A 364 19.55 -13.33 -18.19
N GLY A 365 19.23 -13.09 -19.46
CA GLY A 365 19.08 -11.74 -20.00
C GLY A 365 17.98 -10.96 -19.30
N VAL A 366 16.79 -11.57 -19.15
CA VAL A 366 15.66 -10.94 -18.45
C VAL A 366 15.97 -10.76 -16.95
N LEU A 367 16.51 -11.79 -16.28
CA LEU A 367 16.91 -11.68 -14.87
C LEU A 367 17.95 -10.57 -14.66
N SER A 368 18.95 -10.45 -15.54
CA SER A 368 19.98 -9.41 -15.45
C SER A 368 19.40 -8.00 -15.58
N ILE A 369 18.42 -7.81 -16.48
CA ILE A 369 17.71 -6.52 -16.62
C ILE A 369 16.92 -6.21 -15.35
N ILE A 370 16.25 -7.21 -14.77
CA ILE A 370 15.49 -7.06 -13.53
C ILE A 370 16.42 -6.73 -12.35
N LEU A 371 17.49 -7.48 -12.17
CA LEU A 371 18.51 -7.25 -11.14
C LEU A 371 19.11 -5.85 -11.28
N TYR A 372 19.38 -5.40 -12.51
CA TYR A 372 19.87 -4.04 -12.75
C TYR A 372 18.85 -2.98 -12.28
N LYS A 373 17.56 -3.17 -12.57
CA LYS A 373 16.49 -2.26 -12.12
C LYS A 373 16.23 -2.30 -10.61
N GLN A 374 16.36 -3.48 -9.98
CA GLN A 374 16.30 -3.64 -8.52
C GLN A 374 17.47 -2.94 -7.85
N ILE A 375 18.68 -3.13 -8.41
CA ILE A 375 19.85 -2.39 -7.96
C ILE A 375 19.52 -0.91 -8.10
N ASP A 376 19.13 -0.38 -9.26
CA ASP A 376 18.86 1.05 -9.45
C ASP A 376 17.67 1.63 -8.66
N LEU A 377 17.00 0.83 -7.81
CA LEU A 377 15.84 1.23 -7.01
C LEU A 377 14.69 1.78 -7.89
N GLN A 378 14.56 1.28 -9.12
CA GLN A 378 13.47 1.68 -10.02
C GLN A 378 12.12 1.09 -9.60
N PHE A 379 12.15 0.00 -8.83
CA PHE A 379 10.95 -0.62 -8.26
C PHE A 379 10.61 -0.07 -6.87
N ALA A 380 11.49 0.72 -6.25
CA ALA A 380 11.19 1.38 -4.98
C ALA A 380 10.14 2.47 -5.19
N CYS A 381 9.28 2.65 -4.20
CA CYS A 381 8.36 3.78 -4.16
C CYS A 381 9.15 5.09 -4.27
N LYS A 382 8.76 6.01 -5.16
CA LYS A 382 9.48 7.28 -5.35
C LYS A 382 9.18 8.27 -4.25
N SER A 383 7.95 8.25 -3.74
CA SER A 383 7.49 9.10 -2.66
C SER A 383 6.63 8.31 -1.70
N ILE A 384 6.90 8.41 -0.41
CA ILE A 384 6.09 7.80 0.64
C ILE A 384 5.55 8.89 1.56
N THR A 385 4.43 8.64 2.21
CA THR A 385 3.94 9.49 3.29
C THR A 385 3.98 8.73 4.59
N ILE A 386 4.63 9.32 5.57
CA ILE A 386 4.61 8.86 6.95
C ILE A 386 3.55 9.69 7.66
N THR A 387 2.62 9.03 8.33
CA THR A 387 1.64 9.70 9.18
C THR A 387 1.78 9.12 10.57
N VAL A 388 2.17 9.95 11.54
CA VAL A 388 2.30 9.56 12.94
C VAL A 388 1.02 9.97 13.67
N GLU A 389 0.22 9.00 14.11
CA GLU A 389 -0.97 9.28 14.92
C GLU A 389 -0.59 9.93 16.26
N GLU A 390 -1.58 10.44 16.98
CA GLU A 390 -1.43 10.96 18.34
C GLU A 390 -0.89 9.90 19.30
N THR A 391 0.43 9.84 19.38
CA THR A 391 1.14 9.13 20.45
C THR A 391 1.29 10.03 21.66
N THR A 392 1.72 9.45 22.78
CA THR A 392 2.11 10.18 23.99
C THR A 392 3.25 11.18 23.76
N PHE A 393 3.89 11.21 22.59
CA PHE A 393 5.02 12.09 22.29
C PHE A 393 4.67 13.06 21.15
N LEU A 394 4.29 14.28 21.53
CA LEU A 394 4.04 15.41 20.62
C LEU A 394 5.19 15.61 19.61
N ASN A 395 6.44 15.44 20.06
CA ASN A 395 7.64 15.61 19.25
C ASN A 395 7.76 14.62 18.07
N ALA A 396 7.05 13.49 18.08
CA ALA A 396 7.11 12.53 16.97
C ALA A 396 6.29 12.98 15.75
N ARG A 397 5.36 13.92 15.93
CA ARG A 397 4.50 14.43 14.84
C ARG A 397 5.27 15.15 13.76
N GLN A 398 6.42 15.74 14.10
CA GLN A 398 7.35 16.36 13.15
C GLN A 398 7.78 15.43 12.00
N LEU A 399 7.74 14.13 12.26
CA LEU A 399 8.11 13.09 11.31
C LEU A 399 6.95 12.72 10.37
N SER A 400 5.79 13.36 10.52
CA SER A 400 4.68 13.21 9.59
C SER A 400 4.92 14.09 8.37
N GLY A 401 4.71 13.53 7.19
CA GLY A 401 4.84 14.26 5.94
C GLY A 401 5.21 13.37 4.78
N THR A 402 5.47 14.01 3.65
CA THR A 402 5.85 13.34 2.40
C THR A 402 7.38 13.24 2.33
N TYR A 403 7.89 12.02 2.15
CA TYR A 403 9.30 11.71 1.98
C TYR A 403 9.58 11.26 0.56
N THR A 404 10.60 11.83 -0.05
CA THR A 404 11.06 11.49 -1.40
C THR A 404 12.34 10.67 -1.37
N ILE A 405 12.46 9.71 -2.28
CA ILE A 405 13.68 8.92 -2.41
C ILE A 405 14.86 9.80 -2.83
N LEU A 406 15.98 9.71 -2.10
CA LEU A 406 17.20 10.42 -2.45
C LEU A 406 17.97 9.62 -3.49
N GLU A 407 17.79 9.97 -4.76
CA GLU A 407 18.40 9.25 -5.88
C GLU A 407 19.92 9.09 -5.70
N LYS A 408 20.43 7.90 -6.04
CA LYS A 408 21.85 7.51 -5.97
C LYS A 408 22.43 7.34 -4.56
N ARG A 409 21.75 7.81 -3.50
CA ARG A 409 22.19 7.55 -2.13
C ARG A 409 21.55 6.27 -1.61
N ARG A 410 22.37 5.50 -0.89
CA ARG A 410 21.96 4.28 -0.22
C ARG A 410 22.63 4.20 1.12
N PHE A 411 21.90 3.67 2.08
CA PHE A 411 22.43 3.33 3.38
C PHE A 411 22.22 1.83 3.58
N ASN A 412 23.29 1.08 3.90
CA ASN A 412 23.27 -0.38 3.98
C ASN A 412 22.67 -1.07 2.72
N GLY A 413 22.96 -0.51 1.54
CA GLY A 413 22.47 -1.02 0.26
C GLY A 413 20.98 -0.79 -0.03
N ARG A 414 20.27 -0.03 0.82
CA ARG A 414 18.82 0.24 0.71
C ARG A 414 18.53 1.69 0.37
N ALA A 415 17.31 1.95 -0.09
CA ALA A 415 16.82 3.29 -0.38
C ALA A 415 16.84 4.17 0.87
N VAL A 416 17.14 5.45 0.67
CA VAL A 416 17.08 6.49 1.71
C VAL A 416 16.00 7.47 1.28
N TYR A 417 15.11 7.82 2.20
CA TYR A 417 14.03 8.76 1.97
C TYR A 417 14.23 10.00 2.83
N VAL A 418 14.03 11.17 2.25
CA VAL A 418 14.17 12.46 2.93
C VAL A 418 12.85 13.20 2.84
N GLN A 419 12.40 13.77 3.95
CA GLN A 419 11.19 14.59 4.01
C GLN A 419 11.31 15.77 3.04
N LYS A 420 10.28 15.98 2.22
CA LYS A 420 10.26 16.99 1.16
C LYS A 420 10.26 18.43 1.73
N GLN A 421 9.68 18.61 2.91
CA GLN A 421 9.48 19.89 3.57
C GLN A 421 10.12 19.87 4.97
N GLY A 422 10.56 21.04 5.45
CA GLY A 422 11.08 21.22 6.80
C GLY A 422 12.59 21.47 6.84
N ILE A 423 13.02 22.48 7.59
CA ILE A 423 14.43 22.63 8.00
C ILE A 423 14.77 21.41 8.87
N GLY A 424 15.87 20.75 8.52
CA GLY A 424 16.29 19.53 9.18
C GLY A 424 15.32 18.34 9.03
N GLY A 425 14.59 18.30 7.91
CA GLY A 425 13.55 17.31 7.62
C GLY A 425 13.95 15.86 7.96
N GLY A 426 12.95 15.05 8.26
CA GLY A 426 13.16 13.66 8.64
C GLY A 426 13.92 12.86 7.58
N LEU A 427 14.78 11.96 8.06
CA LEU A 427 15.47 10.97 7.27
C LEU A 427 14.92 9.59 7.63
N LEU A 428 14.41 8.86 6.64
CA LEU A 428 14.07 7.45 6.78
C LEU A 428 15.11 6.60 6.05
N ALA A 429 15.79 5.74 6.80
CA ALA A 429 16.79 4.82 6.28
C ALA A 429 16.77 3.49 7.05
N TYR A 430 17.51 2.50 6.55
CA TYR A 430 17.55 1.17 7.18
C TYR A 430 18.82 0.98 8.02
N CYS A 431 18.63 0.75 9.31
CA CYS A 431 19.71 0.46 10.25
C CYS A 431 19.96 -1.05 10.39
N ASP A 432 21.17 -1.48 10.01
CA ASP A 432 21.67 -2.85 10.20
C ASP A 432 22.69 -2.98 11.36
N ALA A 433 22.97 -1.87 12.07
CA ALA A 433 23.90 -1.91 13.20
C ALA A 433 23.39 -2.83 14.31
N GLU A 434 24.31 -3.56 14.96
CA GLU A 434 24.07 -4.33 16.19
C GLU A 434 22.86 -5.30 16.16
N LYS A 435 22.53 -5.84 14.98
CA LYS A 435 21.35 -6.71 14.78
C LYS A 435 20.01 -6.00 15.04
N ILE A 436 19.96 -4.68 14.98
CA ILE A 436 18.71 -3.92 15.06
C ILE A 436 17.77 -4.35 13.92
N ASN A 437 18.25 -4.36 12.68
CA ASN A 437 17.51 -4.75 11.47
C ASN A 437 16.14 -4.05 11.37
N ARG A 438 16.14 -2.72 11.40
CA ARG A 438 14.90 -1.92 11.38
C ARG A 438 15.06 -0.74 10.44
N TRP A 439 13.93 -0.31 9.88
CA TRP A 439 13.83 1.02 9.29
C TRP A 439 13.69 2.05 10.41
N THR A 440 14.46 3.11 10.35
CA THR A 440 14.52 4.16 11.38
C THR A 440 14.21 5.50 10.73
N VAL A 441 13.40 6.29 11.42
CA VAL A 441 13.15 7.70 11.10
C VAL A 441 13.87 8.54 12.14
N VAL A 442 14.78 9.38 11.67
CA VAL A 442 15.55 10.33 12.50
C VAL A 442 15.25 11.75 12.06
N SER A 443 15.14 12.68 13.00
CA SER A 443 15.14 14.12 12.69
C SER A 443 16.54 14.53 12.23
N SER A 444 16.71 15.03 11.01
CA SER A 444 18.03 15.40 10.48
C SER A 444 18.41 16.80 10.96
N ILE A 445 18.96 16.94 12.16
CA ILE A 445 19.10 18.26 12.80
C ILE A 445 20.17 19.17 12.13
N ASP A 446 21.04 18.68 11.24
CA ASP A 446 22.08 19.51 10.60
C ASP A 446 22.02 19.56 9.06
N ASP A 447 22.64 20.62 8.54
CA ASP A 447 22.90 20.98 7.15
C ASP A 447 22.75 19.81 6.16
N ARG A 448 21.96 20.02 5.09
CA ARG A 448 21.54 19.04 4.04
C ARG A 448 22.66 18.18 3.41
N THR A 449 23.92 18.45 3.75
CA THR A 449 25.11 17.79 3.23
C THR A 449 25.62 16.65 4.11
N ASN A 450 25.50 16.74 5.45
CA ASN A 450 26.06 15.77 6.40
C ASN A 450 24.94 14.97 7.06
N PHE A 451 24.67 13.78 6.50
CA PHE A 451 23.69 12.87 7.10
C PHE A 451 24.32 12.17 8.30
N TYR A 452 23.66 12.32 9.45
CA TYR A 452 23.93 11.48 10.62
C TYR A 452 23.72 10.01 10.28
N ASP A 453 24.42 9.14 11.00
CA ASP A 453 24.13 7.70 10.94
C ASP A 453 22.66 7.50 11.38
N PRO A 454 21.78 6.96 10.50
CA PRO A 454 20.38 6.71 10.86
C PRO A 454 20.21 5.63 11.94
N CYS A 455 21.29 4.96 12.33
CA CYS A 455 21.33 4.09 13.50
C CYS A 455 21.47 4.85 14.83
N ASP A 456 21.88 6.11 14.79
CA ASP A 456 22.02 6.96 15.97
C ASP A 456 20.76 7.83 16.16
N ASN A 457 20.42 8.13 17.43
CA ASN A 457 19.31 9.03 17.79
C ASN A 457 17.95 8.69 17.16
N ILE A 458 17.64 7.40 17.07
CA ILE A 458 16.39 6.87 16.52
C ILE A 458 15.20 7.52 17.24
N ASN A 459 14.33 8.23 16.51
CA ASN A 459 13.07 8.75 17.07
C ASN A 459 11.97 7.68 16.96
N VAL A 460 11.83 7.13 15.76
CA VAL A 460 10.80 6.15 15.39
C VAL A 460 11.47 5.01 14.60
N GLN A 461 11.03 3.77 14.82
CA GLN A 461 11.58 2.57 14.19
C GLN A 461 10.50 1.55 13.82
N SER A 462 10.67 0.86 12.70
CA SER A 462 9.83 -0.26 12.33
C SER A 462 10.01 -1.46 13.25
N GLU A 463 9.15 -2.45 13.12
CA GLU A 463 9.45 -3.81 13.57
C GLU A 463 10.75 -4.34 12.93
N ARG A 464 11.35 -5.36 13.56
CA ARG A 464 12.53 -6.02 12.98
C ARG A 464 12.15 -6.60 11.63
N THR A 465 12.80 -6.15 10.58
CA THR A 465 12.53 -6.61 9.22
C THR A 465 13.82 -6.70 8.44
N ARG A 466 13.88 -7.64 7.51
CA ARG A 466 14.94 -7.73 6.50
C ARG A 466 14.45 -7.26 5.13
N THR A 467 13.23 -6.74 5.03
CA THR A 467 12.59 -6.35 3.77
C THR A 467 13.23 -5.10 3.19
N TYR A 468 13.65 -5.14 1.93
CA TYR A 468 14.22 -3.98 1.23
C TYR A 468 13.15 -2.95 0.85
N ASP A 469 11.89 -3.37 0.86
CA ASP A 469 10.74 -2.52 0.59
C ASP A 469 10.21 -1.92 1.89
N VAL A 470 10.13 -0.59 1.90
CA VAL A 470 9.63 0.22 3.01
C VAL A 470 8.11 0.08 3.17
N THR A 471 7.40 -0.26 2.09
CA THR A 471 5.93 -0.38 2.08
C THR A 471 5.45 -1.66 2.76
N GLU A 472 6.35 -2.62 3.00
CA GLU A 472 6.03 -3.82 3.78
C GLU A 472 5.99 -3.56 5.30
N ILE A 473 6.41 -2.36 5.73
CA ILE A 473 6.32 -1.94 7.12
C ILE A 473 4.88 -1.56 7.43
N ARG A 474 4.24 -2.29 8.35
CA ARG A 474 2.86 -2.01 8.76
C ARG A 474 2.76 -0.97 9.87
N THR A 475 3.72 -0.97 10.78
CA THR A 475 3.71 -0.13 11.97
C THR A 475 5.12 0.34 12.28
N LEU A 476 5.24 1.60 12.66
CA LEU A 476 6.44 2.08 13.34
C LEU A 476 6.17 2.14 14.84
N THR A 477 7.22 2.11 15.65
CA THR A 477 7.18 2.22 17.10
C THR A 477 8.16 3.30 17.52
N LEU A 478 7.90 3.99 18.63
CA LEU A 478 8.87 4.93 19.17
C LEU A 478 10.08 4.15 19.71
N TRP A 479 11.23 4.81 19.80
CA TRP A 479 12.44 4.19 20.36
C TRP A 479 12.22 3.70 21.81
N THR A 480 11.30 4.32 22.54
CA THR A 480 10.88 3.93 23.89
C THR A 480 10.15 2.58 23.94
N GLY A 481 9.82 1.99 22.80
CA GLY A 481 9.03 0.77 22.68
C GLY A 481 7.52 1.00 22.81
N ALA A 482 7.08 2.24 23.03
CA ALA A 482 5.68 2.60 22.95
C ALA A 482 5.19 2.42 21.50
N ALA A 483 4.05 1.76 21.35
CA ALA A 483 3.39 1.64 20.05
C ALA A 483 3.08 3.05 19.55
N SER A 484 3.69 3.43 18.42
CA SER A 484 3.19 4.55 17.65
C SER A 484 2.25 4.00 16.61
N ASN A 485 1.05 4.52 16.50
CA ASN A 485 0.22 4.20 15.34
C ASN A 485 0.71 5.07 14.17
N ALA A 486 1.94 4.80 13.72
CA ALA A 486 2.50 5.46 12.57
C ALA A 486 2.37 4.56 11.35
N GLU A 487 1.78 5.11 10.30
CA GLU A 487 1.48 4.43 9.04
C GLU A 487 2.39 4.96 7.94
N ILE A 488 2.87 4.07 7.06
CA ILE A 488 3.62 4.42 5.85
C ILE A 488 2.75 4.08 4.64
N LYS A 489 2.54 5.05 3.75
CA LYS A 489 1.83 4.87 2.47
C LYS A 489 2.74 5.17 1.30
N CYS A 490 2.62 4.38 0.24
CA CYS A 490 3.27 4.70 -1.03
C CYS A 490 2.41 5.65 -1.85
N ASN A 491 3.02 6.72 -2.34
CA ASN A 491 2.35 7.76 -3.14
C ASN A 491 2.48 7.52 -4.65
N ASP A 492 3.11 6.42 -5.06
CA ASP A 492 3.29 6.12 -6.48
C ASP A 492 1.94 5.79 -7.14
N CYS A 493 1.68 6.41 -8.28
CA CYS A 493 0.56 6.11 -9.16
C CYS A 493 1.02 5.32 -10.39
N ASN A 494 0.09 4.58 -10.99
CA ASN A 494 0.32 3.87 -12.24
C ASN A 494 -0.25 4.64 -13.45
N PRO A 495 0.59 5.02 -14.44
CA PRO A 495 0.13 5.76 -15.62
C PRO A 495 -0.82 4.97 -16.51
N THR A 496 -0.96 3.66 -16.31
CA THR A 496 -1.91 2.81 -17.05
C THR A 496 -3.27 2.69 -16.37
N GLN A 497 -3.39 3.11 -15.10
CA GLN A 497 -4.64 3.08 -14.35
C GLN A 497 -5.07 4.52 -14.02
N SER A 498 -6.22 4.96 -14.55
CA SER A 498 -6.77 6.29 -14.27
C SER A 498 -7.25 6.46 -12.82
N ASN A 499 -7.40 5.35 -12.09
CA ASN A 499 -8.09 5.33 -10.80
C ASN A 499 -7.21 5.79 -9.64
N ASP A 500 -5.89 5.72 -9.78
CA ASP A 500 -4.94 6.04 -8.71
C ASP A 500 -4.96 7.53 -8.33
N CYS A 501 -5.24 8.40 -9.31
CA CYS A 501 -5.37 9.84 -9.13
C CYS A 501 -6.85 10.26 -9.02
N SER A 502 -7.63 9.49 -8.25
CA SER A 502 -9.05 9.72 -7.97
C SER A 502 -9.95 9.75 -9.23
N TRP A 503 -9.77 8.74 -10.07
CA TRP A 503 -10.59 8.37 -11.25
C TRP A 503 -10.62 9.38 -12.40
N HIS A 504 -10.59 10.70 -12.18
CA HIS A 504 -10.47 11.75 -13.21
C HIS A 504 -9.99 13.11 -12.64
N HIS A 505 -9.42 13.17 -11.45
CA HIS A 505 -9.07 14.44 -10.79
C HIS A 505 -7.62 14.87 -11.02
N GLY A 506 -6.84 14.02 -11.69
CA GLY A 506 -5.49 14.31 -12.10
C GLY A 506 -4.94 13.22 -13.01
N ASP A 507 -3.74 13.46 -13.52
CA ASP A 507 -3.01 12.55 -14.37
C ASP A 507 -1.77 12.01 -13.64
N CYS A 508 -1.49 10.72 -13.79
CA CYS A 508 -0.29 10.13 -13.20
C CYS A 508 0.94 10.43 -14.06
N ASN A 509 1.90 11.18 -13.52
CA ASN A 509 3.15 11.46 -14.23
C ASN A 509 3.98 10.17 -14.34
N ALA A 510 4.26 9.73 -15.58
CA ALA A 510 4.92 8.46 -15.83
C ALA A 510 6.37 8.37 -15.30
N ILE A 511 7.04 9.51 -15.13
CA ILE A 511 8.44 9.62 -14.70
C ILE A 511 8.52 9.70 -13.17
N THR A 512 7.82 10.67 -12.57
CA THR A 512 7.86 10.90 -11.12
C THR A 512 7.00 9.92 -10.35
N LYS A 513 6.05 9.24 -11.02
CA LYS A 513 5.02 8.41 -10.41
C LYS A 513 4.13 9.16 -9.42
N SER A 514 4.05 10.49 -9.51
CA SER A 514 3.16 11.30 -8.68
C SER A 514 1.93 11.73 -9.48
N CYS A 515 0.79 11.89 -8.80
CA CYS A 515 -0.39 12.48 -9.41
C CYS A 515 -0.21 13.99 -9.61
N GLU A 516 -0.45 14.46 -10.84
CA GLU A 516 -0.56 15.87 -11.19
C GLU A 516 -2.05 16.24 -11.21
N CYS A 517 -2.48 16.98 -10.19
CA CYS A 517 -3.89 17.33 -10.03
C CYS A 517 -4.32 18.45 -10.96
N TYR A 518 -5.57 18.38 -11.42
CA TYR A 518 -6.19 19.50 -12.15
C TYR A 518 -6.43 20.69 -11.23
N GLU A 519 -6.66 21.88 -11.80
CA GLU A 519 -6.72 23.17 -11.06
C GLU A 519 -7.67 23.17 -9.85
N ASP A 520 -8.71 22.35 -9.89
CA ASP A 520 -9.72 22.24 -8.82
C ASP A 520 -9.52 21.04 -7.90
N TYR A 521 -8.35 20.43 -7.86
CA TYR A 521 -8.08 19.28 -7.01
C TYR A 521 -6.68 19.36 -6.41
N PHE A 522 -6.51 18.76 -5.24
CA PHE A 522 -5.23 18.69 -4.56
C PHE A 522 -5.10 17.42 -3.70
N GLY A 523 -3.94 17.26 -3.09
CA GLY A 523 -3.56 16.08 -2.33
C GLY A 523 -2.75 15.10 -3.17
N GLN A 524 -2.15 14.11 -2.50
CA GLN A 524 -1.20 13.17 -3.10
C GLN A 524 -1.80 12.31 -4.22
N ARG A 525 -3.11 12.06 -4.18
CA ARG A 525 -3.87 11.28 -5.16
C ARG A 525 -5.00 12.11 -5.79
N CYS A 526 -4.92 13.44 -5.72
CA CYS A 526 -5.96 14.36 -6.20
C CYS A 526 -7.35 14.06 -5.63
N GLN A 527 -7.37 13.54 -4.40
CA GLN A 527 -8.57 13.05 -3.75
C GLN A 527 -9.41 14.16 -3.13
N PHE A 528 -8.84 15.36 -2.97
CA PHE A 528 -9.53 16.51 -2.42
C PHE A 528 -9.87 17.50 -3.52
N GLN A 529 -11.11 17.95 -3.52
CA GLN A 529 -11.53 19.05 -4.35
C GLN A 529 -10.95 20.36 -3.80
N GLY A 530 -10.62 21.27 -4.71
CA GLY A 530 -9.75 22.44 -4.65
C GLY A 530 -9.77 23.21 -3.35
N PRO A 531 -8.66 23.89 -3.00
CA PRO A 531 -8.64 24.70 -1.80
C PRO A 531 -9.71 25.79 -1.92
N CYS A 532 -10.52 25.92 -0.87
CA CYS A 532 -11.41 27.07 -0.73
C CYS A 532 -10.57 28.35 -0.77
N THR A 533 -11.06 29.42 -1.39
CA THR A 533 -10.38 30.71 -1.32
C THR A 533 -10.58 31.39 0.03
N GLU A 534 -11.69 31.11 0.70
CA GLU A 534 -11.99 31.58 2.04
C GLU A 534 -12.74 30.49 2.82
N MET A 535 -12.34 30.28 4.07
CA MET A 535 -13.04 29.42 5.02
C MET A 535 -13.71 30.26 6.08
N VAL A 536 -14.96 29.96 6.39
CA VAL A 536 -15.78 30.74 7.32
C VAL A 536 -16.31 29.82 8.40
N MET A 537 -16.21 30.26 9.65
CA MET A 537 -16.78 29.57 10.80
C MET A 537 -18.30 29.79 10.87
N GLN A 538 -19.08 28.73 11.05
CA GLN A 538 -20.54 28.79 11.00
C GLN A 538 -21.18 29.55 12.18
N ASN A 539 -20.63 29.43 13.39
CA ASN A 539 -21.22 30.04 14.59
C ASN A 539 -20.63 31.43 14.87
N ALA A 540 -21.32 32.22 15.71
CA ALA A 540 -20.85 33.51 16.25
C ALA A 540 -19.69 33.32 17.27
N PHE A 541 -18.73 32.46 16.91
CA PHE A 541 -17.48 32.34 17.62
C PHE A 541 -16.76 33.69 17.53
N HIS A 542 -16.66 34.37 18.66
CA HIS A 542 -15.92 35.63 18.80
C HIS A 542 -14.41 35.37 19.06
N GLY A 543 -13.91 34.18 18.76
CA GLY A 543 -12.60 33.75 19.20
C GLY A 543 -11.42 34.41 18.49
N PHE A 544 -10.28 34.37 19.19
CA PHE A 544 -8.99 35.03 18.93
C PHE A 544 -9.05 36.55 18.71
N GLY A 545 -10.20 37.21 18.95
CA GLY A 545 -10.34 38.65 18.68
C GLY A 545 -10.26 39.01 17.19
N GLY A 546 -10.31 38.01 16.31
CA GLY A 546 -10.20 38.14 14.86
C GLY A 546 -11.56 38.12 14.15
N GLY A 547 -11.51 38.20 12.82
CA GLY A 547 -12.68 38.02 11.96
C GLY A 547 -13.25 36.59 12.02
N LYS A 548 -14.29 36.30 11.22
CA LYS A 548 -14.88 34.95 11.14
C LYS A 548 -14.31 34.10 10.01
N SER A 549 -13.41 34.67 9.22
CA SER A 549 -12.91 34.06 8.00
C SER A 549 -11.39 33.95 7.95
N PHE A 550 -10.95 32.86 7.32
CA PHE A 550 -9.56 32.60 7.01
C PHE A 550 -9.40 32.58 5.49
N ASP A 551 -8.57 33.46 4.98
CA ASP A 551 -8.24 33.54 3.56
C ASP A 551 -7.21 32.45 3.20
N LEU A 552 -7.24 31.95 1.97
CA LEU A 552 -6.25 31.00 1.46
C LEU A 552 -4.89 31.68 1.36
N ALA A 553 -3.85 31.13 1.97
CA ALA A 553 -2.50 31.64 1.78
C ALA A 553 -2.06 31.36 0.34
N SER A 554 -1.56 32.40 -0.35
CA SER A 554 -1.13 32.28 -1.74
C SER A 554 0.15 33.04 -2.01
N PHE A 555 1.09 32.39 -2.70
CA PHE A 555 2.35 32.96 -3.15
C PHE A 555 2.45 32.84 -4.68
N ASP A 556 2.74 33.93 -5.39
CA ASP A 556 2.75 33.98 -6.86
C ASP A 556 1.46 33.43 -7.52
N ARG A 557 0.30 33.69 -6.90
CA ARG A 557 -1.03 33.18 -7.31
C ARG A 557 -1.19 31.66 -7.24
N ARG A 558 -0.26 30.95 -6.58
CA ARG A 558 -0.39 29.53 -6.25
C ARG A 558 -0.76 29.39 -4.77
N PRO A 559 -1.61 28.43 -4.39
CA PRO A 559 -1.88 28.16 -2.98
C PRO A 559 -0.59 27.68 -2.30
N VAL A 560 -0.37 28.16 -1.08
CA VAL A 560 0.71 27.68 -0.21
C VAL A 560 0.30 26.30 0.31
N MET A 561 1.15 25.30 0.09
CA MET A 561 0.84 23.91 0.43
C MET A 561 1.82 23.37 1.47
N VAL A 562 1.29 22.88 2.58
CA VAL A 562 2.04 22.16 3.63
C VAL A 562 1.52 20.73 3.67
N ASN A 563 2.40 19.74 3.57
CA ASN A 563 2.05 18.32 3.52
C ASN A 563 1.00 18.01 2.44
N ASP A 564 1.13 18.65 1.28
CA ASP A 564 0.16 18.59 0.16
C ASP A 564 -1.26 19.01 0.57
N ARG A 565 -1.39 19.96 1.51
CA ARG A 565 -2.64 20.58 1.97
C ARG A 565 -2.56 22.10 1.98
N PRO A 566 -3.65 22.83 1.67
CA PRO A 566 -3.65 24.27 1.65
C PRO A 566 -3.48 24.87 3.05
N VAL A 567 -2.79 26.00 3.11
CA VAL A 567 -2.68 26.84 4.30
C VAL A 567 -3.72 27.95 4.23
N TYR A 568 -4.35 28.27 5.35
CA TYR A 568 -5.24 29.41 5.46
C TYR A 568 -4.78 30.35 6.57
N PHE A 569 -5.08 31.63 6.46
CA PHE A 569 -4.65 32.61 7.45
C PHE A 569 -5.69 33.69 7.69
N GLN A 570 -5.58 34.36 8.83
CA GLN A 570 -6.40 35.47 9.22
C GLN A 570 -5.54 36.55 9.87
N LYS A 571 -5.72 37.81 9.46
CA LYS A 571 -5.11 38.96 10.13
C LYS A 571 -5.94 39.34 11.37
N LEU A 572 -5.32 39.30 12.54
CA LEU A 572 -5.92 39.70 13.80
C LEU A 572 -5.82 41.22 13.99
N SER A 573 -6.66 41.78 14.86
CA SER A 573 -6.73 43.25 15.08
C SER A 573 -5.44 43.86 15.64
N ASP A 574 -4.60 43.04 16.29
CA ASP A 574 -3.30 43.43 16.86
C ASP A 574 -2.15 43.33 15.84
N GLY A 575 -2.45 42.93 14.61
CA GLY A 575 -1.45 42.71 13.54
C GLY A 575 -0.85 41.30 13.54
N ASN A 576 -1.19 40.43 14.48
CA ASN A 576 -0.77 39.03 14.44
C ASN A 576 -1.52 38.27 13.33
N LEU A 577 -0.93 37.21 12.78
CA LEU A 577 -1.66 36.25 11.93
C LEU A 577 -2.04 35.00 12.71
N ALA A 578 -3.25 34.49 12.49
CA ALA A 578 -3.64 33.13 12.86
C ALA A 578 -3.63 32.26 11.61
N VAL A 579 -2.95 31.13 11.64
CA VAL A 579 -2.70 30.27 10.46
C VAL A 579 -3.28 28.89 10.70
N ILE A 580 -4.20 28.45 9.84
CA ILE A 580 -4.66 27.06 9.77
C ILE A 580 -3.72 26.28 8.86
N VAL A 581 -3.08 25.25 9.40
CA VAL A 581 -2.12 24.41 8.68
C VAL A 581 -2.35 22.93 9.03
N PHE A 582 -1.96 22.04 8.12
CA PHE A 582 -1.98 20.60 8.35
C PHE A 582 -0.61 20.12 8.81
N ASP A 583 -0.51 19.66 10.06
CA ASP A 583 0.76 19.27 10.69
C ASP A 583 1.29 17.89 10.25
N GLY A 584 0.52 17.18 9.41
CA GLY A 584 0.80 15.84 8.92
C GLY A 584 -0.16 14.77 9.45
N GLY A 585 -0.94 15.06 10.49
CA GLY A 585 -2.03 14.19 10.97
C GLY A 585 -3.30 14.92 11.38
N ARG A 586 -3.23 16.24 11.62
CA ARG A 586 -4.33 17.09 12.06
C ARG A 586 -4.24 18.48 11.46
N TRP A 587 -5.39 19.14 11.46
CA TRP A 587 -5.47 20.57 11.27
C TRP A 587 -5.23 21.28 12.60
N SER A 588 -4.37 22.29 12.57
CA SER A 588 -4.05 23.14 13.72
C SER A 588 -4.14 24.61 13.34
N VAL A 589 -4.45 25.44 14.34
CA VAL A 589 -4.34 26.90 14.27
C VAL A 589 -3.11 27.32 15.06
N ILE A 590 -2.20 28.04 14.41
CA ILE A 590 -0.95 28.53 15.01
C ILE A 590 -0.92 30.05 14.85
N LEU A 591 -0.54 30.77 15.90
CA LEU A 591 -0.32 32.21 15.81
C LEU A 591 1.07 32.50 15.24
N HIS A 592 1.20 33.48 14.35
CA HIS A 592 2.44 33.76 13.61
C HIS A 592 3.64 34.07 14.52
N ASN A 593 3.38 34.66 15.68
CA ASN A 593 4.40 35.04 16.65
C ASN A 593 5.00 33.83 17.37
N GLU A 594 4.45 32.64 17.14
CA GLU A 594 4.78 31.39 17.82
C GLU A 594 5.64 30.47 16.95
N PHE A 595 5.91 30.88 15.70
CA PHE A 595 6.92 30.25 14.85
C PHE A 595 8.30 30.76 15.28
N SER A 596 8.91 30.10 16.27
CA SER A 596 10.22 30.50 16.82
C SER A 596 11.32 30.53 15.77
N ASP A 597 11.36 29.54 14.88
CA ASP A 597 12.49 29.35 13.96
C ASP A 597 12.53 30.41 12.87
N TRP A 598 11.34 30.95 12.54
CA TRP A 598 11.20 32.07 11.63
C TRP A 598 11.88 33.34 12.19
N LYS A 599 11.91 33.51 13.51
CA LYS A 599 12.41 34.73 14.16
C LYS A 599 13.92 34.75 14.35
N ASP A 600 14.59 33.60 14.31
CA ASP A 600 16.03 33.52 14.58
C ASP A 600 16.91 33.97 13.40
N GLU A 601 16.32 34.32 12.25
CA GLU A 601 17.06 35.05 11.22
C GLU A 601 17.29 36.51 11.65
N PRO A 602 18.55 36.98 11.75
CA PRO A 602 18.95 38.24 12.41
C PRO A 602 18.50 39.53 11.69
N SER A 603 17.51 39.46 10.80
CA SER A 603 17.02 40.59 10.01
C SER A 603 15.61 41.11 10.39
N HIS A 604 14.93 40.52 11.38
CA HIS A 604 13.53 40.80 11.69
C HIS A 604 13.30 41.47 13.06
N ASP A 605 13.82 42.69 13.22
CA ASP A 605 13.53 43.57 14.38
C ASP A 605 12.62 44.74 13.94
N GLY A 606 11.37 44.45 13.52
CA GLY A 606 10.30 45.46 13.53
C GLY A 606 9.32 45.49 12.33
N ALA A 607 8.02 45.42 12.69
CA ALA A 607 6.81 45.73 11.90
C ALA A 607 6.58 44.95 10.59
N TYR A 608 5.54 44.11 10.60
CA TYR A 608 5.03 43.31 9.49
C TYR A 608 4.84 44.11 8.20
N THR A 609 5.69 43.87 7.20
CA THR A 609 5.57 44.44 5.84
C THR A 609 5.00 43.39 4.87
N GLU A 610 4.48 43.81 3.69
CA GLU A 610 4.01 42.85 2.66
C GLU A 610 5.11 41.87 2.21
N ASP A 611 6.37 42.28 2.31
CA ASP A 611 7.53 41.43 2.03
C ASP A 611 7.70 40.32 3.10
N GLU A 612 7.29 40.58 4.36
CA GLU A 612 7.31 39.58 5.45
C GLU A 612 6.21 38.52 5.31
N GLU A 613 5.06 38.88 4.72
CA GLU A 613 4.00 37.90 4.44
C GLU A 613 4.44 36.90 3.39
N THR A 614 5.09 37.41 2.34
CA THR A 614 5.63 36.62 1.25
C THR A 614 6.69 35.65 1.75
N SER A 615 7.63 36.13 2.55
CA SER A 615 8.73 35.33 3.08
C SER A 615 8.25 34.31 4.13
N PHE A 616 7.25 34.66 4.94
CA PHE A 616 6.61 33.72 5.85
C PHE A 616 5.88 32.58 5.11
N PHE A 617 5.18 32.88 4.02
CA PHE A 617 4.54 31.84 3.20
C PHE A 617 5.55 30.96 2.47
N GLU A 618 6.68 31.52 2.04
CA GLU A 618 7.80 30.75 1.49
C GLU A 618 8.39 29.80 2.56
N TYR A 619 8.54 30.27 3.80
CA TYR A 619 8.93 29.42 4.94
C TYR A 619 7.91 28.31 5.16
N LEU A 620 6.60 28.60 5.14
CA LEU A 620 5.59 27.56 5.29
C LEU A 620 5.69 26.48 4.20
N GLU A 621 5.89 26.86 2.93
CA GLU A 621 5.96 25.89 1.83
C GLU A 621 7.24 25.03 1.86
N ASN A 622 8.38 25.62 2.25
CA ASN A 622 9.69 24.99 2.09
C ASN A 622 10.27 24.42 3.40
N ASP A 623 10.08 25.15 4.50
CA ASP A 623 10.90 25.05 5.71
C ASP A 623 10.10 24.74 6.97
N PHE A 624 8.77 24.87 6.91
CA PHE A 624 7.91 24.54 8.05
C PHE A 624 8.07 23.08 8.47
N ASN A 625 8.31 22.92 9.76
CA ASN A 625 8.39 21.66 10.44
C ASN A 625 7.50 21.74 11.68
N SER A 626 6.60 20.78 11.85
CA SER A 626 5.66 20.81 12.97
C SER A 626 6.35 20.69 14.34
N PHE A 627 7.62 20.26 14.41
CA PHE A 627 8.40 20.17 15.65
C PHE A 627 8.32 21.42 16.52
N HIS A 628 8.62 22.58 15.94
CA HIS A 628 8.73 23.83 16.69
C HIS A 628 7.35 24.45 16.98
N SER A 629 6.32 23.99 16.27
CA SER A 629 4.92 24.39 16.51
C SER A 629 4.22 23.63 17.64
N THR A 630 4.78 22.50 18.10
CA THR A 630 4.07 21.59 19.02
C THR A 630 3.71 22.21 20.37
N TYR A 631 4.44 23.24 20.81
CA TYR A 631 4.16 23.92 22.08
C TYR A 631 3.03 24.95 21.99
N ILE A 632 2.65 25.39 20.79
CA ILE A 632 1.76 26.56 20.63
C ILE A 632 0.62 26.35 19.63
N ALA A 633 0.50 25.16 19.03
CA ALA A 633 -0.59 24.82 18.13
C ALA A 633 -1.89 24.52 18.88
N TYR A 634 -2.98 25.18 18.50
CA TYR A 634 -4.35 24.80 18.89
C TYR A 634 -4.86 23.77 17.89
N TYR A 635 -5.06 22.53 18.32
CA TYR A 635 -5.61 21.50 17.42
C TYR A 635 -7.09 21.73 17.20
N ILE A 636 -7.48 21.72 15.93
CA ILE A 636 -8.86 22.00 15.51
C ILE A 636 -9.54 20.77 14.91
N SER A 637 -8.78 19.70 14.66
CA SER A 637 -9.33 18.43 14.20
C SER A 637 -8.92 17.28 15.11
N GLU A 638 -9.74 16.24 15.13
CA GLU A 638 -9.26 14.90 15.49
C GLU A 638 -8.23 14.42 14.45
N TYR A 639 -7.53 13.33 14.77
CA TYR A 639 -6.63 12.69 13.81
C TYR A 639 -7.41 12.31 12.57
N SER A 640 -6.96 12.80 11.41
CA SER A 640 -7.72 12.64 10.19
C SER A 640 -6.82 12.64 8.96
N SER A 641 -7.08 11.68 8.08
CA SER A 641 -6.53 11.70 6.72
C SER A 641 -7.34 12.61 5.78
N LEU A 642 -8.40 13.27 6.27
CA LEU A 642 -9.18 14.24 5.50
C LEU A 642 -8.27 15.38 5.04
N GLY A 643 -8.39 15.76 3.78
CA GLY A 643 -7.51 16.76 3.19
C GLY A 643 -8.11 18.13 3.03
N SER A 644 -9.36 18.33 3.42
CA SER A 644 -9.89 19.66 3.65
C SER A 644 -10.23 19.79 5.14
N PRO A 645 -10.00 20.96 5.75
CA PRO A 645 -10.55 21.24 7.07
C PRO A 645 -12.08 21.46 7.01
N MET A 646 -12.67 21.53 5.82
CA MET A 646 -14.12 21.67 5.65
C MET A 646 -14.87 20.45 6.20
N GLY A 647 -15.91 20.72 7.00
CA GLY A 647 -16.72 19.67 7.62
C GLY A 647 -16.00 18.87 8.71
N VAL A 648 -14.82 19.32 9.13
CA VAL A 648 -14.15 18.82 10.31
C VAL A 648 -14.75 19.52 11.52
N SER A 649 -15.39 18.74 12.40
CA SER A 649 -15.93 19.24 13.66
C SER A 649 -14.80 19.77 14.55
N PHE A 650 -14.80 21.07 14.74
CA PHE A 650 -13.81 21.80 15.53
C PHE A 650 -14.02 21.51 17.01
N ARG A 651 -13.06 20.81 17.60
CA ARG A 651 -12.95 20.68 19.07
C ARG A 651 -11.61 21.28 19.45
N ALA A 652 -11.61 22.46 20.05
CA ALA A 652 -10.36 23.06 20.51
C ALA A 652 -9.88 22.31 21.76
N TRP A 653 -8.89 21.44 21.56
CA TRP A 653 -8.20 20.79 22.66
C TRP A 653 -7.07 21.71 23.12
N LEU A 654 -7.20 22.28 24.32
CA LEU A 654 -6.05 22.89 25.00
C LEU A 654 -5.13 21.76 25.45
N THR A 655 -3.85 21.83 25.07
CA THR A 655 -2.82 20.99 25.68
C THR A 655 -2.80 21.30 27.19
N SER A 656 -2.64 20.26 28.01
CA SER A 656 -2.86 20.29 29.47
C SER A 656 -2.03 21.31 30.26
N ASP A 657 -1.04 21.93 29.62
CA ASP A 657 -0.03 22.76 30.25
C ASP A 657 -0.26 24.27 29.97
N GLY A 658 -1.25 24.61 29.15
CA GLY A 658 -1.67 26.00 28.91
C GLY A 658 -2.49 26.56 30.07
N ASP A 659 -1.82 27.10 31.09
CA ASP A 659 -2.46 27.77 32.23
C ASP A 659 -3.34 28.95 31.76
N SER A 660 -4.65 28.73 31.72
CA SER A 660 -5.69 29.63 32.28
C SER A 660 -6.14 30.92 31.57
N SER A 661 -5.72 31.30 30.36
CA SER A 661 -6.13 32.60 29.79
C SER A 661 -7.09 32.59 28.59
N ILE A 662 -7.25 31.46 27.90
CA ILE A 662 -8.24 31.32 26.84
C ILE A 662 -9.26 30.30 27.34
N GLY A 663 -10.49 30.77 27.61
CA GLY A 663 -11.54 29.94 28.17
C GLY A 663 -11.64 28.63 27.42
N ARG A 664 -11.80 27.51 28.16
CA ARG A 664 -12.26 26.24 27.58
C ARG A 664 -13.38 26.59 26.60
N LEU A 665 -13.12 26.45 25.30
CA LEU A 665 -14.22 26.32 24.37
C LEU A 665 -15.02 25.13 24.93
N GLY A 666 -16.30 25.33 25.19
CA GLY A 666 -17.15 24.24 25.68
C GLY A 666 -17.13 23.06 24.72
N ASP A 667 -17.89 22.02 25.00
CA ASP A 667 -18.11 20.87 24.08
C ASP A 667 -18.84 21.28 22.77
N GLU A 668 -18.84 22.56 22.42
CA GLU A 668 -19.43 23.10 21.19
C GLU A 668 -18.52 22.79 20.01
N GLU A 669 -19.06 22.03 19.05
CA GLU A 669 -18.42 21.75 17.78
C GLU A 669 -18.66 22.92 16.82
N PHE A 670 -17.59 23.40 16.19
CA PHE A 670 -17.68 24.41 15.12
C PHE A 670 -17.39 23.77 13.78
N ASP A 671 -18.13 24.14 12.74
CA ASP A 671 -17.83 23.67 11.39
C ASP A 671 -17.16 24.79 10.60
N LEU A 672 -16.04 24.45 9.96
CA LEU A 672 -15.43 25.27 8.91
C LEU A 672 -16.15 24.99 7.59
N LEU A 673 -16.69 26.06 6.99
CA LEU A 673 -17.39 26.00 5.72
C LEU A 673 -16.59 26.71 4.64
N CYS A 674 -16.58 26.13 3.44
CA CYS A 674 -16.07 26.80 2.25
C CYS A 674 -17.01 27.95 1.86
N ALA A 675 -16.48 29.17 1.68
CA ALA A 675 -17.27 30.30 1.19
C ALA A 675 -17.48 30.27 -0.34
N ASP A 676 -16.71 29.44 -1.04
CA ASP A 676 -16.78 29.36 -2.50
C ASP A 676 -18.00 28.58 -2.96
N CYS A 677 -18.74 29.15 -3.90
CA CYS A 677 -19.84 28.49 -4.58
C CYS A 677 -19.48 28.16 -6.04
N ARG A 678 -20.21 27.22 -6.66
CA ARG A 678 -20.01 26.84 -8.07
C ARG A 678 -21.32 26.82 -8.85
N THR A 679 -21.29 27.34 -10.07
CA THR A 679 -22.44 27.47 -10.98
C THR A 679 -22.65 26.26 -11.91
N SER A 680 -21.92 25.16 -11.72
CA SER A 680 -21.81 24.09 -12.72
C SER A 680 -22.96 23.07 -12.70
N LYS A 681 -23.46 22.73 -13.91
CA LYS A 681 -24.46 21.67 -14.20
C LYS A 681 -23.95 20.23 -14.00
N HIS A 682 -22.69 20.02 -13.60
CA HIS A 682 -22.05 18.70 -13.55
C HIS A 682 -21.77 18.14 -12.14
N ILE A 683 -22.39 18.69 -11.08
CA ILE A 683 -22.05 18.32 -9.70
C ILE A 683 -22.94 17.16 -9.22
N SER A 684 -22.38 15.97 -9.21
CA SER A 684 -22.94 14.80 -8.50
C SER A 684 -21.94 14.19 -7.52
N GLY A 685 -21.04 15.00 -6.95
CA GLY A 685 -19.99 14.55 -6.01
C GLY A 685 -19.86 15.48 -4.81
N LEU A 686 -19.75 14.87 -3.62
CA LEU A 686 -19.77 15.49 -2.30
C LEU A 686 -18.63 16.51 -2.09
N GLY A 687 -18.96 17.72 -1.65
CA GLY A 687 -17.99 18.64 -1.03
C GLY A 687 -18.22 20.12 -1.32
N LEU A 688 -18.80 20.49 -2.46
CA LEU A 688 -19.03 21.91 -2.77
C LEU A 688 -20.30 22.43 -2.12
N VAL A 689 -20.21 23.62 -1.53
CA VAL A 689 -21.37 24.20 -0.87
C VAL A 689 -22.30 24.83 -1.88
N LEU A 690 -23.54 24.37 -1.86
CA LEU A 690 -24.65 24.96 -2.60
C LEU A 690 -25.18 26.15 -1.79
N CYS A 691 -25.44 27.26 -2.48
CA CYS A 691 -26.11 28.40 -1.85
C CYS A 691 -27.53 27.97 -1.45
N ASN A 692 -27.87 28.13 -0.18
CA ASN A 692 -29.20 27.78 0.31
C ASN A 692 -30.21 28.87 -0.06
N GLY A 693 -31.23 28.51 -0.83
CA GLY A 693 -32.34 29.38 -1.16
C GLY A 693 -33.35 29.55 -0.02
N LYS A 694 -34.28 30.49 -0.22
CA LYS A 694 -35.29 30.92 0.76
C LYS A 694 -36.15 29.76 1.32
N ASP A 695 -36.43 28.75 0.50
CA ASP A 695 -37.28 27.62 0.87
C ASP A 695 -36.50 26.34 1.23
N GLY A 696 -35.17 26.45 1.41
CA GLY A 696 -34.28 25.28 1.46
C GLY A 696 -34.19 24.55 0.11
N GLU A 697 -34.75 25.14 -0.95
CA GLU A 697 -34.56 24.69 -2.32
C GLU A 697 -33.10 24.97 -2.68
N ILE A 698 -32.37 23.89 -2.98
CA ILE A 698 -30.99 23.94 -3.43
C ILE A 698 -30.97 24.66 -4.78
N ASP A 699 -30.12 25.68 -4.91
CA ASP A 699 -30.04 26.53 -6.10
C ASP A 699 -29.85 25.69 -7.37
N TRP A 700 -30.84 25.66 -8.25
CA TRP A 700 -30.68 25.13 -9.59
C TRP A 700 -29.88 26.18 -10.42
N PRO A 701 -28.96 25.77 -11.31
CA PRO A 701 -27.97 26.64 -11.98
C PRO A 701 -28.50 27.91 -12.66
N ASP A 702 -29.81 28.03 -12.89
CA ASP A 702 -30.44 29.13 -13.61
C ASP A 702 -30.82 30.33 -12.72
N HIS A 703 -30.73 30.23 -11.39
CA HIS A 703 -31.16 31.29 -10.45
C HIS A 703 -30.05 32.25 -10.01
N GLY A 704 -28.78 31.95 -10.31
CA GLY A 704 -27.69 32.93 -10.23
C GLY A 704 -27.34 33.42 -8.81
N MET A 705 -27.63 32.65 -7.75
CA MET A 705 -27.24 33.06 -6.40
C MET A 705 -25.73 33.00 -6.21
N CYS A 706 -25.05 32.10 -6.92
CA CYS A 706 -23.59 32.08 -6.95
C CYS A 706 -23.03 33.15 -7.89
N MET A 707 -22.54 34.27 -7.32
CA MET A 707 -22.03 35.41 -8.08
C MET A 707 -20.51 35.52 -7.99
N SER A 708 -19.88 35.80 -9.13
CA SER A 708 -18.44 36.08 -9.17
C SER A 708 -18.17 37.49 -8.63
N THR A 709 -17.41 37.55 -7.54
CA THR A 709 -16.95 38.75 -6.87
C THR A 709 -15.44 38.90 -7.06
N GLN A 710 -14.94 40.14 -7.15
CA GLN A 710 -13.50 40.39 -7.26
C GLN A 710 -12.90 40.49 -5.85
N SER A 711 -12.20 39.45 -5.41
CA SER A 711 -11.28 39.47 -4.27
C SER A 711 -9.96 40.16 -4.65
N ILE A 712 -9.41 40.93 -3.71
CA ILE A 712 -8.11 41.60 -3.87
C ILE A 712 -6.99 40.56 -3.90
N LEU A 713 -7.07 39.54 -3.04
CA LEU A 713 -6.05 38.50 -2.90
C LEU A 713 -6.16 37.41 -3.98
N HIS A 714 -7.38 36.93 -4.26
CA HIS A 714 -7.59 35.74 -5.09
C HIS A 714 -8.15 36.01 -6.49
N GLY A 715 -8.33 37.28 -6.86
CA GLY A 715 -8.94 37.63 -8.14
C GLY A 715 -10.45 37.34 -8.13
N LYS A 716 -10.98 36.67 -9.15
CA LYS A 716 -12.42 36.39 -9.22
C LYS A 716 -12.78 35.17 -8.37
N VAL A 717 -13.54 35.39 -7.30
CA VAL A 717 -14.04 34.37 -6.37
C VAL A 717 -15.56 34.30 -6.47
N ASN A 718 -16.12 33.10 -6.54
CA ASN A 718 -17.56 32.92 -6.59
C ASN A 718 -18.12 32.81 -5.17
N ARG A 719 -19.03 33.71 -4.79
CA ARG A 719 -19.67 33.75 -3.47
C ARG A 719 -21.18 33.67 -3.59
N CYS A 720 -21.82 33.12 -2.56
CA CYS A 720 -23.27 33.16 -2.48
C CYS A 720 -23.76 34.58 -2.22
N ASN A 721 -24.57 35.11 -3.13
CA ASN A 721 -25.28 36.36 -2.97
C ASN A 721 -26.61 36.08 -2.27
N CYS A 722 -26.61 36.19 -0.95
CA CYS A 722 -27.77 35.84 -0.13
C CYS A 722 -28.94 36.79 -0.36
N THR A 723 -30.14 36.22 -0.48
CA THR A 723 -31.37 37.01 -0.50
C THR A 723 -31.54 37.75 0.83
N ILE A 724 -32.18 38.92 0.79
CA ILE A 724 -32.43 39.77 1.96
C ILE A 724 -32.96 38.93 3.14
N GLY A 725 -32.28 39.03 4.28
CA GLY A 725 -32.60 38.32 5.53
C GLY A 725 -31.78 37.05 5.77
N PHE A 726 -31.21 36.43 4.74
CA PHE A 726 -30.30 35.29 4.88
C PHE A 726 -28.86 35.79 4.98
N ASP A 727 -28.06 35.11 5.81
CA ASP A 727 -26.65 35.42 6.05
C ASP A 727 -25.81 34.14 6.05
N GLY A 728 -24.50 34.30 6.23
CA GLY A 728 -23.53 33.22 6.26
C GLY A 728 -22.91 32.94 4.89
N PRO A 729 -21.80 32.20 4.87
CA PRO A 729 -21.00 31.96 3.66
C PRO A 729 -21.80 31.27 2.54
N THR A 730 -22.86 30.57 2.93
CA THR A 730 -23.63 29.67 2.06
C THR A 730 -25.12 30.02 2.09
N CYS A 731 -25.45 31.19 2.64
CA CYS A 731 -26.82 31.62 2.94
C CYS A 731 -27.59 30.63 3.82
N ASN A 732 -26.86 29.84 4.62
CA ASN A 732 -27.42 28.85 5.54
C ASN A 732 -27.98 29.46 6.82
N ILE A 733 -27.52 30.64 7.21
CA ILE A 733 -28.05 31.35 8.37
C ILE A 733 -29.37 31.98 7.92
N ARG A 734 -30.46 31.30 8.26
CA ARG A 734 -31.80 31.83 8.03
C ARG A 734 -31.97 33.11 8.85
N PRO A 735 -32.76 34.08 8.37
CA PRO A 735 -33.24 35.14 9.24
C PRO A 735 -33.85 34.48 10.47
N VAL A 736 -33.45 34.91 11.66
CA VAL A 736 -33.99 34.39 12.91
C VAL A 736 -35.46 34.80 12.99
N GLU A 737 -36.35 33.94 12.53
CA GLU A 737 -37.77 34.00 12.87
C GLU A 737 -37.94 33.30 14.22
N GLY A 738 -37.90 34.07 15.31
CA GLY A 738 -37.95 33.49 16.65
C GLY A 738 -38.29 34.50 17.74
N THR A 739 -38.93 33.99 18.79
CA THR A 739 -39.20 34.70 20.05
C THR A 739 -37.95 34.74 20.92
N VAL A 740 -37.50 35.94 21.30
CA VAL A 740 -36.43 36.16 22.30
C VAL A 740 -36.93 35.73 23.68
N SER A 741 -36.27 34.75 24.30
CA SER A 741 -36.48 34.41 25.71
C SER A 741 -35.48 35.18 26.59
N VAL A 742 -35.98 36.17 27.32
CA VAL A 742 -35.22 36.94 28.30
C VAL A 742 -35.15 36.13 29.60
N HIS A 743 -33.93 35.83 30.06
CA HIS A 743 -33.75 35.16 31.36
C HIS A 743 -33.58 36.19 32.47
N LEU A 744 -34.47 36.13 33.46
CA LEU A 744 -34.49 37.03 34.60
C LEU A 744 -33.86 36.35 35.79
N ASP A 745 -32.67 36.81 36.17
CA ASP A 745 -32.02 36.33 37.38
C ASP A 745 -32.69 36.96 38.61
N HIS A 746 -33.37 36.13 39.39
CA HIS A 746 -34.01 36.51 40.65
C HIS A 746 -33.03 36.41 41.82
N HIS A 747 -31.89 37.10 41.76
CA HIS A 747 -31.06 37.25 42.95
C HIS A 747 -31.64 38.32 43.89
N THR A 748 -32.43 37.86 44.89
CA THR A 748 -32.87 38.48 46.17
C THR A 748 -33.43 39.92 46.18
N THR A 749 -33.34 40.67 45.09
CA THR A 749 -33.66 42.10 45.02
C THR A 749 -34.99 42.37 44.31
N GLY A 750 -35.55 41.37 43.60
CA GLY A 750 -36.82 41.52 42.89
C GLY A 750 -36.76 42.47 41.69
N VAL A 751 -35.58 42.88 41.24
CA VAL A 751 -35.40 43.79 40.09
C VAL A 751 -34.76 43.03 38.94
N CYS A 752 -35.43 43.04 37.79
CA CYS A 752 -34.91 42.57 36.52
C CYS A 752 -33.59 43.27 36.17
N SER A 753 -32.53 42.51 35.83
CA SER A 753 -31.22 43.07 35.43
C SER A 753 -31.29 43.90 34.15
N VAL A 754 -32.29 43.66 33.30
CA VAL A 754 -32.60 44.48 32.10
C VAL A 754 -33.19 45.84 32.47
N CYS A 755 -33.54 46.07 33.74
CA CYS A 755 -34.18 47.30 34.20
C CYS A 755 -33.31 48.06 35.25
N GLY A 756 -31.98 47.89 35.20
CA GLY A 756 -31.05 48.75 35.93
C GLY A 756 -30.92 50.16 35.32
N GLU A 757 -30.42 51.14 36.10
CA GLU A 757 -30.37 52.59 35.78
C GLU A 757 -29.59 52.99 34.50
N ARG A 758 -29.04 52.02 33.74
CA ARG A 758 -28.33 52.26 32.48
C ARG A 758 -28.95 51.55 31.27
N ASN A 759 -30.12 50.93 31.42
CA ASN A 759 -30.75 50.21 30.32
C ASN A 759 -31.67 51.08 29.48
N LEU A 760 -31.81 50.70 28.21
CA LEU A 760 -32.63 51.36 27.19
C LEU A 760 -34.15 51.21 27.45
N PHE A 761 -34.57 50.71 28.61
CA PHE A 761 -35.97 50.40 28.92
C PHE A 761 -36.47 51.20 30.13
N ALA A 762 -37.57 51.93 29.97
CA ALA A 762 -38.30 52.59 31.04
C ALA A 762 -39.17 51.59 31.81
N ILE A 763 -39.18 51.69 33.13
CA ILE A 763 -39.95 50.79 33.99
C ILE A 763 -41.28 51.42 34.36
N HIS A 764 -42.37 50.70 34.09
CA HIS A 764 -43.71 51.06 34.52
C HIS A 764 -44.27 49.97 35.44
N ASN A 765 -44.70 50.37 36.63
CA ASN A 765 -45.34 49.48 37.59
C ASN A 765 -46.85 49.60 37.42
N LEU A 766 -47.46 48.62 36.74
CA LEU A 766 -48.85 48.77 36.29
C LEU A 766 -49.87 48.45 37.39
N ASN A 767 -49.55 47.62 38.39
CA ASN A 767 -50.50 47.23 39.46
C ASN A 767 -49.83 46.73 40.77
N GLY A 768 -48.57 47.10 41.04
CA GLY A 768 -47.85 46.69 42.26
C GLY A 768 -47.27 45.28 42.24
N ASP A 769 -47.74 44.39 41.35
CA ASP A 769 -47.28 43.00 41.20
C ASP A 769 -46.69 42.66 39.82
N SER A 770 -46.75 43.56 38.85
CA SER A 770 -46.22 43.38 37.49
C SER A 770 -45.38 44.56 37.03
N LEU A 771 -44.22 44.27 36.45
CA LEU A 771 -43.24 45.23 35.95
C LEU A 771 -43.23 45.21 34.43
N THR A 772 -43.56 46.32 33.78
CA THR A 772 -43.41 46.46 32.33
C THR A 772 -42.18 47.31 32.01
N CYS A 773 -41.21 46.75 31.30
CA CYS A 773 -40.03 47.47 30.81
C CYS A 773 -40.25 47.81 29.33
N LEU A 774 -40.27 49.10 28.99
CA LEU A 774 -40.63 49.62 27.67
C LEU A 774 -39.43 50.29 27.02
N SER A 775 -39.09 49.94 25.78
CA SER A 775 -37.92 50.55 25.12
C SER A 775 -38.11 52.08 25.02
N LEU A 776 -37.16 52.84 25.56
CA LEU A 776 -37.13 54.30 25.56
C LEU A 776 -37.09 54.88 24.14
N VAL A 777 -36.53 54.11 23.20
CA VAL A 777 -36.37 54.50 21.80
C VAL A 777 -37.06 53.44 20.92
N PRO A 778 -37.83 53.84 19.89
CA PRO A 778 -38.31 52.89 18.89
C PRO A 778 -37.11 52.14 18.28
N LEU A 779 -37.22 50.82 18.19
CA LEU A 779 -36.23 50.01 17.51
C LEU A 779 -36.61 49.96 16.03
N GLN A 780 -35.62 50.10 15.15
CA GLN A 780 -35.84 49.97 13.71
C GLN A 780 -35.79 48.50 13.32
N PHE A 781 -36.87 48.03 12.72
CA PHE A 781 -36.99 46.71 12.12
C PHE A 781 -37.09 46.87 10.61
N VAL A 782 -36.74 45.83 9.86
CA VAL A 782 -36.97 45.77 8.42
C VAL A 782 -38.17 44.87 8.20
N ASP A 783 -39.24 45.40 7.59
CA ASP A 783 -40.45 44.64 7.25
C ASP A 783 -40.19 43.74 6.02
N PHE A 784 -41.11 42.82 5.71
CA PHE A 784 -40.93 41.81 4.66
C PHE A 784 -40.72 42.40 3.25
N ASP A 785 -41.10 43.66 3.04
CA ASP A 785 -40.90 44.41 1.79
C ASP A 785 -39.59 45.23 1.76
N GLY A 786 -38.74 45.11 2.78
CA GLY A 786 -37.49 45.84 2.91
C GLY A 786 -37.65 47.26 3.48
N THR A 787 -38.85 47.66 3.89
CA THR A 787 -39.07 48.98 4.50
C THR A 787 -38.61 49.01 5.95
N LEU A 788 -37.92 50.07 6.35
CA LEU A 788 -37.57 50.30 7.75
C LEU A 788 -38.82 50.74 8.50
N VAL A 789 -39.26 49.91 9.46
CA VAL A 789 -40.40 50.18 10.33
C VAL A 789 -39.91 50.34 11.77
N GLU A 790 -40.23 51.46 12.39
CA GLU A 790 -39.97 51.67 13.80
C GLU A 790 -41.04 50.99 14.64
N ARG A 791 -40.63 50.08 15.53
CA ARG A 791 -41.53 49.43 16.49
C ARG A 791 -41.00 49.61 17.90
N LYS A 792 -41.91 49.81 18.85
CA LYS A 792 -41.55 49.77 20.27
C LYS A 792 -41.72 48.36 20.78
N VAL A 793 -40.66 47.81 21.36
CA VAL A 793 -40.68 46.53 22.05
C VAL A 793 -40.89 46.79 23.54
N SER A 794 -41.89 46.13 24.12
CA SER A 794 -42.22 46.20 25.54
C SER A 794 -42.20 44.79 26.12
N LEU A 795 -41.65 44.67 27.33
CA LEU A 795 -41.58 43.41 28.08
C LEU A 795 -42.46 43.56 29.32
N ASN A 796 -43.58 42.84 29.40
CA ASN A 796 -44.37 42.78 30.62
C ASN A 796 -43.98 41.54 31.43
N LEU A 797 -43.53 41.76 32.65
CA LEU A 797 -43.06 40.76 33.59
C LEU A 797 -44.08 40.64 34.72
N ASN A 798 -44.72 39.47 34.80
CA ASN A 798 -45.49 39.04 35.97
C ASN A 798 -44.63 38.02 36.76
N ARG A 799 -44.94 37.78 38.03
CA ARG A 799 -44.23 36.85 38.92
C ARG A 799 -44.05 35.43 38.36
N THR A 800 -44.82 35.03 37.34
CA THR A 800 -44.83 33.67 36.77
C THR A 800 -44.60 33.61 35.27
N HIS A 801 -44.69 34.73 34.55
CA HIS A 801 -44.65 34.76 33.08
C HIS A 801 -44.04 36.07 32.60
N PHE A 802 -43.39 36.04 31.44
CA PHE A 802 -43.06 37.25 30.69
C PHE A 802 -43.81 37.24 29.35
N SER A 803 -44.17 38.43 28.87
CA SER A 803 -44.76 38.63 27.55
C SER A 803 -44.04 39.75 26.83
N VAL A 804 -43.76 39.56 25.54
CA VAL A 804 -43.11 40.53 24.67
C VAL A 804 -44.17 41.12 23.75
N PHE A 805 -44.33 42.43 23.77
CA PHE A 805 -45.24 43.16 22.89
C PHE A 805 -44.44 43.99 21.92
N VAL A 806 -44.76 43.88 20.63
CA VAL A 806 -44.22 44.75 19.58
C VAL A 806 -45.36 45.64 19.12
N SER A 807 -45.29 46.93 19.43
CA SER A 807 -46.30 47.89 19.03
C SER A 807 -45.94 48.56 17.72
N ASN A 808 -46.90 48.60 16.81
CA ASN A 808 -46.81 49.30 15.53
C ASN A 808 -47.00 50.82 15.66
N ASN A 809 -47.39 51.31 16.84
CA ASN A 809 -47.75 52.70 17.05
C ASN A 809 -46.61 53.44 17.77
N ALA A 810 -45.96 54.37 17.07
CA ALA A 810 -44.91 55.24 17.66
C ALA A 810 -45.45 56.08 18.83
N ASP A 811 -46.76 56.40 18.79
CA ASP A 811 -47.46 57.30 19.73
C ASP A 811 -48.13 56.60 20.93
N ALA A 812 -47.88 55.31 21.16
CA ALA A 812 -48.44 54.57 22.30
C ALA A 812 -47.77 54.92 23.65
N SER A 813 -47.61 56.20 23.98
CA SER A 813 -47.09 56.62 25.30
C SER A 813 -48.15 56.57 26.41
N ASP A 814 -49.45 56.60 26.05
CA ASP A 814 -50.52 56.89 27.04
C ASP A 814 -51.57 55.79 27.23
N GLU A 815 -51.52 54.67 26.50
CA GLU A 815 -52.52 53.60 26.63
C GLU A 815 -51.88 52.22 26.79
N CYS A 816 -51.35 51.95 27.97
CA CYS A 816 -51.25 50.58 28.51
C CYS A 816 -52.30 50.42 29.63
N GLU A 817 -53.58 50.66 29.33
CA GLU A 817 -54.64 50.16 30.21
C GLU A 817 -54.78 48.65 30.00
N VAL A 818 -54.31 47.88 30.99
CA VAL A 818 -54.64 46.46 31.09
C VAL A 818 -56.15 46.38 31.33
N LYS A 819 -56.91 46.00 30.29
CA LYS A 819 -58.29 45.55 30.50
C LYS A 819 -58.21 44.15 31.09
N ASP A 820 -58.77 43.98 32.29
CA ASP A 820 -58.88 42.68 32.95
C ASP A 820 -59.41 41.62 31.97
N GLY A 821 -58.57 40.64 31.61
CA GLY A 821 -58.96 39.49 30.80
C GLY A 821 -58.10 39.15 29.58
N THR A 822 -57.00 39.84 29.31
CA THR A 822 -55.96 39.39 28.35
C THR A 822 -54.56 39.62 28.88
#